data_AF-A0A074XX07-F1
#
_entry.id   AF-A0A074XX07-F1
#
_cell.length_a   1.000
_cell.length_b   1.000
_cell.length_c   1.000
_cell.angle_alpha   90.00
_cell.angle_beta   90.00
_cell.angle_gamma   90.00
#
_symmetry.space_group_name_H-M   'P 1'
#
loop_
_entity.id
_entity.type
_entity.pdbx_description
1 polymer ?
#
loop_
_entity_poly.entity_id
_entity_poly.type
_entity_poly.pdbx_seq_one_letter_code
_entity_poly.pdbx_strand_id
1 'polypeptide(L)'
;MEAAANDGAYVLRDLMRNAPLSPDGEDEHNVYITCVDAWDGNLYIGTSAGEILHFVSIPSPDSDQPTYILASRLQPEHSNKHNDALPVVEQILLLPSVGKACVLCHGTLTFYTLPELSPAFGGKIKQSDCTWVGGLDRDLDGQELDPSDGCIIVICLRQKLRVIRIMEQGSPRKIRDIDLGNCLDIQRRADLACVADGSSYALLDIVNQRKIDLFPISSSPDLPSGRSSPDVAPPPIQRPASRSVSATSPIRRPDLRNQDRIASVGGAPQTPGRQTPDRLHPNDTPSPWPHRAASRQALSPSPTRPLASPSLDTDGKVLPPTPQFEQPPPPPPRATASLKPHISTPTPNEFLLTTGTSPDDPAVGMFVNLDGDVVRGTIRFESYPESIVVDGQASDPSLPSMPGDMSQEGYVLAVVRREKNGIVEKLVEYQRWDVDPSDNQYHKDYVNLPDPDTSKTHMALREATTATNLSLPSVGKALSLRRLYLHQPSTEETESDVKRNNDEDKLIDRFSNVQSKVLLFSSDAIWWMVRNPLVVQLEARLSAAVNTSANSFTVQRTQVQAVINSIRGREATNEFEFLGFNYIRQQASLLLLIDLILKTNEGVIAFEHDKRSTHDALVEGEIDPRIILSIIPVLSNEVIEGTQGLWIPGGLKDAVVKFKAQYHADSINQDPQGPYGDNLLQVIKHYLFSWRRKKGFGSIADEKQVFHTVDAALLSLLLMLDSNTFPGPAAAGSLRAELNDVVDQGVECFDRAVELLEQHKRLYVLSRLYQSRRMVGQVLSTWRRILESSEDVGGELIDGELDVRRYVTRIKDVELVKDYGTWLANRNPSLGVQIFADENARVKFTPTEAVELLKERAPAAVKDYLEHLVFGKNQNQYANDLIYFYLDTVTEAIDTESTSAKDILLTSYHTYRALLPPKPTYSQFILDNSLPDTWWQNRLRLLQLIGGSSVYDVEALSNRLDLYSSVLVPEMIVLAARRDEHQKALKLLVHGLADFDTAVRYCLLGGSSIFHPASASSAPIATPSKEEQEVLFSHLLHCYLNLDDKEQRLERVAELLERFGSWFDVAEVLPLLSQSWPLDHFGAFIASAMGRLVSERNETVIVRALAGSQNLRYAVDVVEKIEKEGATWESVKKDSGVA
;
A
#
# COMPACT_ATOMS: atom_id res chain seq x y z
N MET A 1 29.29 17.96 -30.15
CA MET A 1 28.01 18.68 -30.28
C MET A 1 26.93 17.70 -29.88
N GLU A 2 26.73 17.54 -28.57
CA GLU A 2 25.63 16.72 -28.06
C GLU A 2 24.32 17.35 -28.50
N ALA A 3 23.42 16.52 -29.04
CA ALA A 3 22.10 16.91 -29.45
C ALA A 3 21.44 17.73 -28.33
N ALA A 4 21.01 18.95 -28.65
CA ALA A 4 20.05 19.65 -27.83
C ALA A 4 18.93 18.65 -27.46
N ALA A 5 18.61 18.54 -26.17
CA ALA A 5 17.61 17.63 -25.65
C ALA A 5 16.24 17.94 -26.29
N ASN A 6 15.97 17.34 -27.45
CA ASN A 6 14.72 17.49 -28.18
C ASN A 6 13.70 16.56 -27.54
N ASP A 7 12.74 17.16 -26.84
CA ASP A 7 11.58 16.48 -26.26
C ASP A 7 10.38 16.39 -27.21
N GLY A 8 10.54 16.85 -28.46
CA GLY A 8 9.54 16.77 -29.52
C GLY A 8 9.35 15.36 -30.09
N ALA A 9 8.20 15.12 -30.73
CA ALA A 9 7.86 13.82 -31.31
C ALA A 9 8.68 13.47 -32.57
N TYR A 10 9.30 14.46 -33.19
CA TYR A 10 10.19 14.29 -34.33
C TYR A 10 11.57 14.89 -34.05
N VAL A 11 12.60 14.18 -34.49
CA VAL A 11 14.00 14.61 -34.46
C VAL A 11 14.59 14.50 -35.86
N LEU A 12 15.42 15.48 -36.21
CA LEU A 12 16.15 15.49 -37.48
C LEU A 12 17.44 14.69 -37.34
N ARG A 13 17.69 13.80 -38.31
CA ARG A 13 18.97 13.13 -38.49
C ARG A 13 19.58 13.61 -39.79
N ASP A 14 20.78 14.19 -39.70
CA ASP A 14 21.54 14.64 -40.86
C ASP A 14 21.76 13.48 -41.83
N LEU A 15 21.41 13.70 -43.09
CA LEU A 15 21.71 12.80 -44.20
C LEU A 15 22.87 13.35 -45.04
N MET A 16 22.75 14.62 -45.43
CA MET A 16 23.77 15.34 -46.21
C MET A 16 23.67 16.83 -45.90
N ARG A 17 24.82 17.47 -45.65
CA ARG A 17 24.94 18.93 -45.55
C ARG A 17 25.86 19.42 -46.65
N ASN A 18 25.60 20.61 -47.19
CA ASN A 18 26.39 21.22 -48.25
C ASN A 18 26.47 20.33 -49.51
N ALA A 19 25.32 19.91 -50.03
CA ALA A 19 25.28 19.17 -51.29
C ALA A 19 25.99 19.98 -52.39
N PRO A 20 26.88 19.39 -53.19
CA PRO A 20 27.55 20.09 -54.29
C PRO A 20 26.54 20.38 -55.41
N LEU A 21 25.79 21.49 -55.29
CA LEU A 21 24.75 21.88 -56.24
C LEU A 21 25.30 22.60 -57.48
N SER A 22 26.51 23.18 -57.39
CA SER A 22 27.20 23.86 -58.50
C SER A 22 28.46 23.09 -58.91
N PRO A 23 28.79 22.99 -60.21
CA PRO A 23 30.05 22.39 -60.68
C PRO A 23 31.29 23.23 -60.35
N ASP A 24 31.15 24.56 -60.33
CA ASP A 24 32.29 25.49 -60.27
C ASP A 24 32.52 26.08 -58.87
N GLY A 25 31.63 25.80 -57.91
CA GLY A 25 31.76 26.27 -56.52
C GLY A 25 31.56 27.78 -56.33
N GLU A 26 31.18 28.52 -57.37
CA GLU A 26 30.84 29.94 -57.31
C GLU A 26 29.35 30.15 -57.00
N ASP A 27 29.06 31.02 -56.03
CA ASP A 27 27.72 31.40 -55.53
C ASP A 27 26.86 32.19 -56.55
N GLU A 28 27.26 32.26 -57.82
CA GLU A 28 26.67 33.18 -58.80
C GLU A 28 25.21 32.82 -59.20
N HIS A 29 24.78 31.60 -58.91
CA HIS A 29 23.39 31.16 -59.14
C HIS A 29 22.88 30.55 -57.84
N ASN A 30 21.80 31.10 -57.28
CA ASN A 30 21.14 30.64 -56.06
C ASN A 30 20.43 29.29 -56.32
N VAL A 31 21.21 28.25 -56.65
CA VAL A 31 20.73 26.90 -57.00
C VAL A 31 20.31 26.18 -55.73
N TYR A 32 19.14 25.57 -55.75
CA TYR A 32 18.58 24.85 -54.61
C TYR A 32 18.00 23.49 -55.02
N ILE A 33 17.81 22.63 -54.05
CA ILE A 33 17.19 21.31 -54.21
C ILE A 33 15.68 21.47 -54.44
N THR A 34 15.17 20.89 -55.52
CA THR A 34 13.74 20.94 -55.89
C THR A 34 12.99 19.67 -55.52
N CYS A 35 13.63 18.51 -55.64
CA CYS A 35 13.08 17.21 -55.24
C CYS A 35 14.19 16.24 -54.83
N VAL A 36 13.85 15.31 -53.93
CA VAL A 36 14.77 14.28 -53.42
C VAL A 36 14.02 12.96 -53.31
N ASP A 37 14.67 11.86 -53.65
CA ASP A 37 14.18 10.52 -53.35
C ASP A 37 15.35 9.59 -53.00
N ALA A 38 15.09 8.57 -52.19
CA ALA A 38 16.09 7.62 -51.72
C ALA A 38 15.62 6.19 -51.94
N TRP A 39 16.50 5.36 -52.52
CA TRP A 39 16.25 3.96 -52.83
C TRP A 39 17.52 3.11 -52.68
N ASP A 40 17.48 2.09 -51.83
CA ASP A 40 18.52 1.05 -51.69
C ASP A 40 19.96 1.61 -51.56
N GLY A 41 20.16 2.54 -50.62
CA GLY A 41 21.46 3.21 -50.41
C GLY A 41 21.82 4.27 -51.48
N ASN A 42 20.97 4.49 -52.48
CA ASN A 42 21.13 5.53 -53.48
C ASN A 42 20.27 6.75 -53.13
N LEU A 43 20.83 7.94 -53.26
CA LEU A 43 20.15 9.22 -53.05
C LEU A 43 20.12 10.00 -54.36
N TYR A 44 18.92 10.38 -54.80
CA TYR A 44 18.70 11.10 -56.06
C TYR A 44 18.17 12.50 -55.75
N ILE A 45 18.87 13.52 -56.25
CA ILE A 45 18.59 14.93 -55.96
C ILE A 45 18.35 15.67 -57.28
N GLY A 46 17.19 16.28 -57.45
CA GLY A 46 16.91 17.22 -58.52
C GLY A 46 17.21 18.65 -58.10
N THR A 47 17.77 19.46 -59.01
CA THR A 47 18.14 20.86 -58.75
C THR A 47 17.34 21.85 -59.59
N SER A 48 17.31 23.10 -59.13
CA SER A 48 16.75 24.23 -59.86
C SER A 48 17.57 24.64 -61.09
N ALA A 49 18.75 24.05 -61.31
CA ALA A 49 19.57 24.22 -62.50
C ALA A 49 19.26 23.17 -63.58
N GLY A 50 18.30 22.27 -63.33
CA GLY A 50 17.89 21.24 -64.28
C GLY A 50 18.85 20.05 -64.29
N GLU A 51 19.59 19.83 -63.19
CA GLU A 51 20.50 18.70 -63.03
C GLU A 51 19.93 17.68 -62.04
N ILE A 52 20.32 16.42 -62.22
CA ILE A 52 20.13 15.34 -61.25
C ILE A 52 21.49 14.93 -60.72
N LEU A 53 21.61 14.89 -59.40
CA LEU A 53 22.77 14.35 -58.69
C LEU A 53 22.39 12.99 -58.12
N HIS A 54 23.20 11.98 -58.42
CA HIS A 54 23.07 10.63 -57.87
C HIS A 54 24.22 10.36 -56.92
N PHE A 55 23.89 10.06 -55.68
CA PHE A 55 24.83 9.70 -54.63
C PHE A 55 24.64 8.24 -54.22
N VAL A 56 25.73 7.60 -53.82
CA VAL A 56 25.76 6.22 -53.30
C VAL A 56 26.26 6.24 -51.87
N SER A 57 25.56 5.55 -50.97
CA SER A 57 25.94 5.38 -49.58
C SER A 57 27.11 4.40 -49.45
N ILE A 58 28.14 4.78 -48.73
CA ILE A 58 29.23 3.92 -48.29
C ILE A 58 29.14 3.77 -46.77
N PRO A 59 29.19 2.54 -46.23
CA PRO A 59 29.26 2.33 -44.79
C PRO A 59 30.53 2.99 -44.24
N SER A 60 30.38 3.85 -43.24
CA SER A 60 31.52 4.42 -42.52
C SER A 60 31.98 3.43 -41.43
N PRO A 61 33.28 3.11 -41.31
CA PRO A 61 33.78 2.27 -40.24
C PRO A 61 33.79 2.98 -38.87
N ASP A 62 33.78 4.32 -38.86
CA ASP A 62 33.97 5.15 -37.66
C ASP A 62 32.66 5.83 -37.17
N SER A 63 31.54 5.67 -37.90
CA SER A 63 30.26 6.30 -37.60
C SER A 63 29.09 5.41 -37.99
N ASP A 64 28.02 5.39 -37.17
CA ASP A 64 26.75 4.72 -37.48
C ASP A 64 26.00 5.35 -38.67
N GLN A 65 26.45 6.51 -39.17
CA GLN A 65 25.84 7.18 -40.33
C GLN A 65 26.57 6.85 -41.64
N PRO A 66 25.85 6.47 -42.71
CA PRO A 66 26.45 6.23 -44.01
C PRO A 66 26.96 7.53 -44.63
N THR A 67 28.12 7.45 -45.29
CA THR A 67 28.70 8.57 -46.02
C THR A 67 28.26 8.51 -47.47
N TYR A 68 27.70 9.59 -48.01
CA TYR A 68 27.27 9.64 -49.41
C TYR A 68 28.37 10.21 -50.30
N ILE A 69 28.68 9.49 -51.39
CA ILE A 69 29.61 9.97 -52.42
C ILE A 69 28.86 10.24 -53.73
N LEU A 70 29.23 11.31 -54.44
CA LEU A 70 28.63 11.65 -55.72
C LEU A 70 29.07 10.63 -56.77
N ALA A 71 28.13 9.87 -57.32
CA ALA A 71 28.38 8.85 -58.34
C ALA A 71 28.19 9.40 -59.76
N SER A 72 27.14 10.19 -59.99
CA SER A 72 26.92 10.83 -61.29
C SER A 72 26.16 12.16 -61.20
N ARG A 73 26.39 13.02 -62.18
CA ARG A 73 25.63 14.25 -62.42
C ARG A 73 25.11 14.22 -63.86
N LEU A 74 23.80 14.40 -64.02
CA LEU A 74 23.11 14.25 -65.30
C LEU A 74 22.22 15.47 -65.56
N GLN A 75 22.19 15.94 -66.81
CA GLN A 75 21.22 16.94 -67.26
C GLN A 75 20.13 16.25 -68.10
N PRO A 76 18.87 16.16 -67.64
CA PRO A 76 17.79 15.55 -68.40
C PRO A 76 17.42 16.34 -69.64
N GLU A 77 16.91 15.66 -70.67
CA GLU A 77 16.37 16.36 -71.83
C GLU A 77 15.12 17.18 -71.45
N HIS A 78 15.11 18.46 -71.81
CA HIS A 78 14.00 19.37 -71.56
C HIS A 78 13.52 20.05 -72.85
N SER A 79 12.30 20.61 -72.82
CA SER A 79 11.71 21.33 -73.93
C SER A 79 12.07 22.81 -73.88
N ASN A 80 12.79 23.33 -74.89
CA ASN A 80 13.11 24.76 -75.01
C ASN A 80 11.96 25.62 -75.58
N LYS A 81 10.72 25.10 -75.62
CA LYS A 81 9.63 25.69 -76.42
C LYS A 81 8.84 26.80 -75.74
N HIS A 82 9.14 27.21 -74.50
CA HIS A 82 8.48 28.36 -73.86
C HIS A 82 9.34 29.01 -72.75
N ASN A 83 9.62 30.31 -72.92
CA ASN A 83 10.28 31.26 -72.00
C ASN A 83 11.77 31.03 -71.66
N ASP A 84 12.50 32.15 -71.46
CA ASP A 84 13.91 32.27 -71.01
C ASP A 84 14.17 31.71 -69.59
N ALA A 85 13.33 30.79 -69.10
CA ALA A 85 13.46 30.21 -67.77
C ALA A 85 14.50 29.07 -67.79
N LEU A 86 15.35 29.03 -66.77
CA LEU A 86 16.30 27.93 -66.55
C LEU A 86 15.54 26.59 -66.44
N PRO A 87 16.09 25.48 -66.97
CA PRO A 87 15.48 24.17 -66.81
C PRO A 87 15.44 23.80 -65.34
N VAL A 88 14.34 23.22 -64.87
CA VAL A 88 14.14 22.80 -63.48
C VAL A 88 13.70 21.35 -63.46
N VAL A 89 14.34 20.53 -62.62
CA VAL A 89 13.84 19.19 -62.32
C VAL A 89 12.67 19.33 -61.35
N GLU A 90 11.45 19.07 -61.82
CA GLU A 90 10.23 19.27 -61.04
C GLU A 90 9.91 18.05 -60.17
N GLN A 91 10.17 16.84 -60.69
CA GLN A 91 9.84 15.60 -60.01
C GLN A 91 10.74 14.44 -60.45
N ILE A 92 11.12 13.60 -59.49
CA ILE A 92 11.71 12.28 -59.70
C ILE A 92 10.74 11.24 -59.11
N LEU A 93 10.40 10.22 -59.88
CA LEU A 93 9.58 9.08 -59.46
C LEU A 93 10.37 7.80 -59.70
N LEU A 94 10.79 7.14 -58.63
CA LEU A 94 11.50 5.87 -58.69
C LEU A 94 10.50 4.71 -58.82
N LEU A 95 10.82 3.72 -59.66
CA LEU A 95 10.02 2.52 -59.88
C LEU A 95 10.89 1.27 -59.68
N PRO A 96 11.17 0.88 -58.41
CA PRO A 96 12.06 -0.22 -58.08
C PRO A 96 11.67 -1.56 -58.70
N SER A 97 10.38 -1.90 -58.71
CA SER A 97 9.88 -3.21 -59.19
C SER A 97 10.19 -3.50 -60.65
N VAL A 98 10.50 -2.46 -61.44
CA VAL A 98 10.87 -2.57 -62.86
C VAL A 98 12.27 -1.99 -63.15
N GLY A 99 12.99 -1.56 -62.11
CA GLY A 99 14.32 -0.95 -62.22
C GLY A 99 14.36 0.30 -63.10
N LYS A 100 13.34 1.17 -63.04
CA LYS A 100 13.26 2.40 -63.85
C LYS A 100 12.99 3.63 -62.97
N ALA A 101 13.31 4.80 -63.49
CA ALA A 101 12.96 6.10 -62.91
C ALA A 101 12.30 6.98 -63.97
N CYS A 102 11.31 7.76 -63.56
CA CYS A 102 10.66 8.78 -64.38
C CYS A 102 11.09 10.15 -63.86
N VAL A 103 11.60 11.00 -64.74
CA VAL A 103 12.06 12.34 -64.39
C VAL A 103 11.28 13.35 -65.19
N LEU A 104 10.63 14.27 -64.49
CA LEU A 104 9.97 15.42 -65.08
C LEU A 104 10.90 16.64 -64.99
N CYS A 105 11.39 17.08 -66.14
CA CYS A 105 12.23 18.28 -66.25
C CYS A 105 11.56 19.28 -67.19
N HIS A 106 11.18 20.44 -66.65
CA HIS A 106 10.57 21.55 -67.39
C HIS A 106 9.46 21.10 -68.37
N GLY A 107 8.44 20.41 -67.85
CA GLY A 107 7.30 19.90 -68.61
C GLY A 107 7.57 18.74 -69.58
N THR A 108 8.79 18.18 -69.59
CA THR A 108 9.18 17.01 -70.40
C THR A 108 9.48 15.82 -69.50
N LEU A 109 8.79 14.71 -69.71
CA LEU A 109 8.99 13.46 -68.98
C LEU A 109 9.96 12.55 -69.75
N THR A 110 11.04 12.16 -69.08
CA THR A 110 12.07 11.23 -69.57
C THR A 110 12.18 10.02 -68.64
N PHE A 111 12.76 8.93 -69.14
CA PHE A 111 12.87 7.65 -68.42
C PHE A 111 14.32 7.22 -68.31
N TYR A 112 14.70 6.72 -67.14
CA TYR A 112 16.05 6.26 -66.82
C TYR A 112 16.02 4.88 -66.15
N THR A 113 17.15 4.17 -66.16
CA THR A 113 17.31 2.89 -65.46
C THR A 113 17.90 3.11 -64.08
N LEU A 114 17.43 2.36 -63.08
CA LEU A 114 18.01 2.36 -61.74
C LEU A 114 19.14 1.32 -61.62
N PRO A 115 20.16 1.54 -60.76
CA PRO A 115 20.39 2.74 -59.95
C PRO A 115 21.13 3.88 -60.67
N GLU A 116 21.79 3.62 -61.80
CA GLU A 116 22.80 4.51 -62.41
C GLU A 116 22.25 5.70 -63.21
N LEU A 117 20.93 5.80 -63.37
CA LEU A 117 20.24 6.79 -64.20
C LEU A 117 20.67 6.82 -65.68
N SER A 118 20.99 5.65 -66.26
CA SER A 118 21.23 5.58 -67.70
C SER A 118 19.92 5.76 -68.50
N PRO A 119 19.91 6.42 -69.68
CA PRO A 119 18.67 6.63 -70.44
C PRO A 119 17.94 5.33 -70.79
N ALA A 120 16.72 5.15 -70.27
CA ALA A 120 15.92 3.96 -70.52
C ALA A 120 15.34 3.97 -71.94
N PHE A 121 14.99 2.78 -72.44
CA PHE A 121 14.38 2.58 -73.76
C PHE A 121 15.21 3.19 -74.92
N GLY A 122 16.54 3.26 -74.75
CA GLY A 122 17.47 3.84 -75.72
C GLY A 122 17.34 5.36 -75.91
N GLY A 123 16.77 6.08 -74.93
CA GLY A 123 16.64 7.54 -74.94
C GLY A 123 15.62 8.09 -75.95
N LYS A 124 14.92 7.23 -76.69
CA LYS A 124 13.99 7.66 -77.78
C LYS A 124 12.61 8.06 -77.28
N ILE A 125 12.22 7.59 -76.10
CA ILE A 125 10.86 7.75 -75.57
C ILE A 125 10.86 8.93 -74.60
N LYS A 126 10.17 10.01 -74.99
CA LYS A 126 9.91 11.17 -74.15
C LYS A 126 8.49 11.67 -74.35
N GLN A 127 7.92 12.26 -73.31
CA GLN A 127 6.56 12.77 -73.32
C GLN A 127 6.57 14.26 -72.98
N SER A 128 6.18 15.10 -73.94
CA SER A 128 6.02 16.54 -73.74
C SER A 128 4.67 16.87 -73.08
N ASP A 129 4.56 18.11 -72.60
CA ASP A 129 3.35 18.67 -71.99
C ASP A 129 2.87 17.88 -70.75
N CYS A 130 3.83 17.28 -70.04
CA CYS A 130 3.60 16.59 -68.78
C CYS A 130 3.57 17.60 -67.65
N THR A 131 2.51 17.58 -66.84
CA THR A 131 2.37 18.45 -65.66
C THR A 131 2.71 17.74 -64.35
N TRP A 132 2.54 16.41 -64.31
CA TRP A 132 2.80 15.60 -63.12
C TRP A 132 2.92 14.11 -63.49
N VAL A 133 3.67 13.30 -62.74
CA VAL A 133 3.82 11.85 -62.95
C VAL A 133 3.72 11.06 -61.65
N GLY A 134 3.02 9.93 -61.62
CA GLY A 134 2.85 9.11 -60.41
C GLY A 134 1.62 8.23 -60.45
N GLY A 135 0.72 8.30 -59.46
CA GLY A 135 -0.50 7.47 -59.43
C GLY A 135 -0.22 5.97 -59.27
N LEU A 136 0.85 5.64 -58.55
CA LEU A 136 1.14 4.27 -58.11
C LEU A 136 0.02 3.73 -57.24
N ASP A 137 -0.18 2.41 -57.27
CA ASP A 137 -1.14 1.79 -56.37
C ASP A 137 -0.60 1.79 -54.95
N ARG A 138 -1.19 2.61 -54.07
CA ARG A 138 -0.75 2.61 -52.66
C ARG A 138 -1.21 1.37 -51.90
N ASP A 139 -2.13 0.58 -52.45
CA ASP A 139 -2.53 -0.71 -51.85
C ASP A 139 -1.48 -1.82 -52.08
N LEU A 140 -0.55 -1.60 -53.01
CA LEU A 140 0.55 -2.52 -53.32
C LEU A 140 1.87 -2.11 -52.65
N ASP A 141 1.89 -1.01 -51.89
CA ASP A 141 3.07 -0.54 -51.18
C ASP A 141 3.56 -1.62 -50.20
N GLY A 142 4.81 -2.06 -50.35
CA GLY A 142 5.44 -3.08 -49.49
C GLY A 142 5.20 -4.55 -49.91
N GLN A 143 4.45 -4.82 -50.98
CA GLN A 143 4.35 -6.16 -51.56
C GLN A 143 5.46 -6.39 -52.59
N GLU A 144 6.09 -7.57 -52.58
CA GLU A 144 7.00 -8.00 -53.64
C GLU A 144 6.20 -8.27 -54.92
N LEU A 145 6.14 -7.27 -55.80
CA LEU A 145 5.51 -7.40 -57.10
C LEU A 145 6.42 -8.16 -58.05
N ASP A 146 5.88 -9.16 -58.73
CA ASP A 146 6.60 -9.86 -59.79
C ASP A 146 6.99 -8.85 -60.90
N PRO A 147 8.27 -8.74 -61.28
CA PRO A 147 8.72 -7.80 -62.33
C PRO A 147 8.00 -8.00 -63.67
N SER A 148 7.47 -9.22 -63.88
CA SER A 148 6.69 -9.61 -65.06
C SER A 148 5.32 -8.92 -65.17
N ASP A 149 4.73 -8.47 -64.06
CA ASP A 149 3.45 -7.76 -64.07
C ASP A 149 3.59 -6.30 -64.51
N GLY A 150 4.80 -5.75 -64.38
CA GLY A 150 5.11 -4.35 -64.68
C GLY A 150 4.48 -3.38 -63.69
N CYS A 151 4.91 -2.13 -63.73
CA CYS A 151 4.44 -1.07 -62.85
C CYS A 151 3.44 -0.16 -63.60
N ILE A 152 2.26 0.08 -63.01
CA ILE A 152 1.25 0.98 -63.59
C ILE A 152 1.39 2.37 -62.98
N ILE A 153 1.57 3.37 -63.84
CA ILE A 153 1.61 4.78 -63.45
C ILE A 153 0.64 5.61 -64.28
N VAL A 154 0.29 6.78 -63.76
CA VAL A 154 -0.50 7.81 -64.42
C VAL A 154 0.40 9.01 -64.74
N ILE A 155 0.36 9.43 -66.00
CA ILE A 155 1.01 10.64 -66.50
C ILE A 155 -0.08 11.69 -66.70
N CYS A 156 0.05 12.83 -66.03
CA CYS A 156 -0.82 13.97 -66.21
C CYS A 156 -0.30 14.84 -67.35
N LEU A 157 -1.06 14.97 -68.43
CA LEU A 157 -0.77 15.85 -69.55
C LEU A 157 -1.69 17.07 -69.51
N ARG A 158 -1.30 18.16 -70.17
CA ARG A 158 -2.11 19.39 -70.25
C ARG A 158 -3.57 19.18 -70.69
N GLN A 159 -3.84 18.18 -71.54
CA GLN A 159 -5.17 17.92 -72.10
C GLN A 159 -5.85 16.65 -71.56
N LYS A 160 -5.11 15.73 -70.95
CA LYS A 160 -5.62 14.40 -70.55
C LYS A 160 -4.73 13.70 -69.55
N LEU A 161 -5.28 12.72 -68.82
CA LEU A 161 -4.51 11.74 -68.07
C LEU A 161 -4.20 10.53 -68.95
N ARG A 162 -3.01 9.97 -68.80
CA ARG A 162 -2.60 8.76 -69.50
C ARG A 162 -2.12 7.72 -68.50
N VAL A 163 -2.81 6.58 -68.47
CA VAL A 163 -2.42 5.41 -67.69
C VAL A 163 -1.49 4.55 -68.56
N ILE A 164 -0.27 4.32 -68.07
CA ILE A 164 0.72 3.49 -68.75
C ILE A 164 1.20 2.36 -67.84
N ARG A 165 1.61 1.25 -68.46
CA ARG A 165 2.36 0.17 -67.82
C ARG A 165 3.82 0.25 -68.26
N ILE A 166 4.72 0.36 -67.29
CA ILE A 166 6.16 0.29 -67.47
C ILE A 166 6.58 -1.15 -67.17
N MET A 167 7.36 -1.74 -68.06
CA MET A 167 7.89 -3.10 -67.89
C MET A 167 9.39 -3.02 -67.61
N GLU A 168 9.96 -4.06 -66.99
CA GLU A 168 11.41 -4.17 -66.82
C GLU A 168 12.12 -4.21 -68.18
N GLN A 169 11.59 -5.02 -69.11
CA GLN A 169 12.03 -5.14 -70.49
C GLN A 169 10.92 -4.74 -71.49
N GLY A 170 11.29 -3.97 -72.52
CA GLY A 170 10.37 -3.47 -73.56
C GLY A 170 9.95 -2.01 -73.35
N SER A 171 9.27 -1.41 -74.32
CA SER A 171 8.80 -0.02 -74.23
C SER A 171 7.56 0.15 -73.34
N PRO A 172 7.33 1.34 -72.73
CA PRO A 172 6.12 1.62 -71.96
C PRO A 172 4.86 1.39 -72.81
N ARG A 173 3.88 0.70 -72.24
CA ARG A 173 2.61 0.36 -72.91
C ARG A 173 1.50 1.29 -72.42
N LYS A 174 0.83 1.97 -73.35
CA LYS A 174 -0.37 2.75 -73.03
C LYS A 174 -1.52 1.79 -72.69
N ILE A 175 -2.10 1.93 -71.51
CA ILE A 175 -3.33 1.23 -71.12
C ILE A 175 -4.54 2.06 -71.57
N ARG A 176 -4.58 3.34 -71.18
CA ARG A 176 -5.77 4.19 -71.37
C ARG A 176 -5.43 5.67 -71.35
N ASP A 177 -6.23 6.46 -72.07
CA ASP A 177 -6.28 7.92 -71.93
C ASP A 177 -7.64 8.29 -71.29
N ILE A 178 -7.65 9.24 -70.36
CA ILE A 178 -8.86 9.76 -69.68
C ILE A 178 -8.91 11.27 -69.93
N ASP A 179 -10.05 11.79 -70.35
CA ASP A 179 -10.25 13.20 -70.75
C ASP A 179 -10.35 14.13 -69.52
N LEU A 180 -9.25 14.23 -68.78
CA LEU A 180 -9.05 15.14 -67.64
C LEU A 180 -7.63 15.73 -67.75
N GLY A 181 -7.52 17.03 -68.02
CA GLY A 181 -6.24 17.70 -68.26
C GLY A 181 -5.77 18.55 -67.08
N ASN A 182 -4.51 19.01 -67.14
CA ASN A 182 -3.91 19.95 -66.19
C ASN A 182 -3.92 19.48 -64.71
N CYS A 183 -3.94 18.16 -64.47
CA CYS A 183 -3.81 17.67 -63.11
C CYS A 183 -2.41 17.95 -62.56
N LEU A 184 -2.37 18.52 -61.35
CA LEU A 184 -1.15 18.91 -60.64
C LEU A 184 -0.76 17.93 -59.54
N ASP A 185 -1.68 17.07 -59.12
CA ASP A 185 -1.43 16.00 -58.14
C ASP A 185 -2.45 14.86 -58.33
N ILE A 186 -2.04 13.62 -58.06
CA ILE A 186 -2.91 12.44 -58.09
C ILE A 186 -2.40 11.33 -57.18
N GLN A 187 -3.30 10.75 -56.39
CA GLN A 187 -3.01 9.62 -55.51
C GLN A 187 -4.02 8.50 -55.77
N ARG A 188 -3.54 7.27 -56.04
CA ARG A 188 -4.36 6.13 -56.46
C ARG A 188 -4.44 5.04 -55.38
N ARG A 189 -5.64 4.47 -55.19
CA ARG A 189 -5.99 3.32 -54.36
C ARG A 189 -6.79 2.33 -55.19
N ALA A 190 -6.17 1.22 -55.61
CA ALA A 190 -6.75 0.29 -56.56
C ALA A 190 -7.33 1.03 -57.79
N ASP A 191 -8.62 0.89 -58.07
CA ASP A 191 -9.27 1.47 -59.24
C ASP A 191 -9.66 2.96 -59.07
N LEU A 192 -9.58 3.51 -57.86
CA LEU A 192 -9.95 4.88 -57.53
C LEU A 192 -8.71 5.76 -57.39
N ALA A 193 -8.79 7.01 -57.88
CA ALA A 193 -7.75 8.00 -57.68
C ALA A 193 -8.33 9.36 -57.31
N CYS A 194 -7.77 10.00 -56.30
CA CYS A 194 -8.04 11.40 -56.02
C CYS A 194 -7.12 12.26 -56.88
N VAL A 195 -7.70 13.21 -57.62
CA VAL A 195 -7.01 14.08 -58.59
C VAL A 195 -7.27 15.55 -58.28
N ALA A 196 -6.31 16.42 -58.59
CA ALA A 196 -6.47 17.88 -58.47
C ALA A 196 -6.12 18.59 -59.78
N ASP A 197 -7.06 19.36 -60.34
CA ASP A 197 -6.93 20.07 -61.63
C ASP A 197 -6.44 21.54 -61.51
N GLY A 198 -5.93 21.91 -60.32
CA GLY A 198 -5.48 23.26 -59.99
C GLY A 198 -6.59 24.21 -59.53
N SER A 199 -7.86 23.83 -59.69
CA SER A 199 -9.01 24.59 -59.17
C SER A 199 -9.80 23.81 -58.10
N SER A 200 -9.95 22.51 -58.28
CA SER A 200 -10.75 21.64 -57.43
C SER A 200 -10.16 20.24 -57.31
N TYR A 201 -10.59 19.52 -56.27
CA TYR A 201 -10.32 18.08 -56.13
C TYR A 201 -11.46 17.27 -56.75
N ALA A 202 -11.17 16.05 -57.20
CA ALA A 202 -12.17 15.09 -57.63
C ALA A 202 -11.72 13.65 -57.36
N LEU A 203 -12.68 12.74 -57.15
CA LEU A 203 -12.44 11.30 -57.17
C LEU A 203 -12.71 10.78 -58.58
N LEU A 204 -11.76 10.03 -59.10
CA LEU A 204 -11.77 9.46 -60.44
C LEU A 204 -11.68 7.93 -60.34
N ASP A 205 -12.72 7.25 -60.82
CA ASP A 205 -12.65 5.83 -61.12
C ASP A 205 -11.93 5.63 -62.46
N ILE A 206 -10.70 5.13 -62.40
CA ILE A 206 -9.83 4.96 -63.56
C ILE A 206 -10.36 3.87 -64.51
N VAL A 207 -11.07 2.88 -63.97
CA VAL A 207 -11.61 1.75 -64.73
C VAL A 207 -12.93 2.13 -65.41
N ASN A 208 -13.83 2.80 -64.70
CA ASN A 208 -15.17 3.16 -65.21
C ASN A 208 -15.28 4.59 -65.76
N GLN A 209 -14.21 5.40 -65.65
CA GLN A 209 -14.17 6.81 -66.09
C GLN A 209 -15.27 7.68 -65.45
N ARG A 210 -15.60 7.40 -64.18
CA ARG A 210 -16.55 8.21 -63.41
C ARG A 210 -15.79 9.24 -62.59
N LYS A 211 -16.25 10.49 -62.65
CA LYS A 211 -15.70 11.61 -61.89
C LYS A 211 -16.73 12.06 -60.87
N ILE A 212 -16.30 12.19 -59.61
CA ILE A 212 -17.06 12.82 -58.52
C ILE A 212 -16.30 14.07 -58.13
N ASP A 213 -16.87 15.24 -58.40
CA ASP A 213 -16.26 16.52 -58.03
C ASP A 213 -16.34 16.73 -56.51
N LEU A 214 -15.23 17.15 -55.91
CA LEU A 214 -15.13 17.53 -54.50
C LEU A 214 -15.05 19.06 -54.35
N PHE A 215 -14.64 19.54 -53.17
CA PHE A 215 -14.54 20.97 -52.87
C PHE A 215 -13.34 21.65 -53.58
N PRO A 216 -13.39 22.99 -53.78
CA PRO A 216 -12.31 23.74 -54.42
C PRO A 216 -11.05 23.85 -53.55
N ILE A 217 -9.89 24.00 -54.19
CA ILE A 217 -8.60 24.19 -53.52
C ILE A 217 -8.53 25.57 -52.85
N SER A 218 -9.02 26.61 -53.55
CA SER A 218 -9.18 27.95 -53.00
C SER A 218 -10.63 28.21 -52.59
N SER A 219 -10.82 28.72 -51.38
CA SER A 219 -12.12 29.14 -50.84
C SER A 219 -12.45 30.62 -51.12
N SER A 220 -11.61 31.32 -51.90
CA SER A 220 -11.86 32.71 -52.31
C SER A 220 -13.06 32.81 -53.27
N PRO A 221 -13.99 33.76 -53.08
CA PRO A 221 -15.19 33.87 -53.91
C PRO A 221 -14.95 34.39 -55.35
N ASP A 222 -13.72 34.72 -55.74
CA ASP A 222 -13.41 35.35 -57.03
C ASP A 222 -12.71 34.41 -58.02
N LEU A 223 -13.46 33.52 -58.68
CA LEU A 223 -13.08 32.95 -59.98
C LEU A 223 -14.33 32.71 -60.85
N PRO A 224 -14.45 33.32 -62.04
CA PRO A 224 -15.54 33.05 -62.96
C PRO A 224 -15.37 31.65 -63.55
N SER A 225 -16.40 30.82 -63.39
CA SER A 225 -16.51 29.50 -64.02
C SER A 225 -16.48 29.67 -65.54
N GLY A 226 -15.35 29.35 -66.17
CA GLY A 226 -15.18 29.39 -67.62
C GLY A 226 -16.01 28.32 -68.32
N ARG A 227 -17.28 28.59 -68.61
CA ARG A 227 -18.03 27.91 -69.67
C ARG A 227 -17.79 28.65 -70.99
N SER A 228 -17.07 28.02 -71.92
CA SER A 228 -17.05 28.42 -73.33
C SER A 228 -17.66 27.31 -74.19
N SER A 229 -18.88 27.54 -74.65
CA SER A 229 -19.46 26.89 -75.83
C SER A 229 -19.96 28.00 -76.76
N PRO A 230 -19.62 28.02 -78.06
CA PRO A 230 -20.07 29.08 -78.95
C PRO A 230 -21.52 28.87 -79.41
N ASP A 231 -22.27 29.96 -79.39
CA ASP A 231 -23.64 30.13 -79.90
C ASP A 231 -23.73 29.96 -81.43
N VAL A 232 -24.88 29.50 -81.94
CA VAL A 232 -25.84 30.30 -82.73
C VAL A 232 -27.12 29.49 -83.07
N ALA A 233 -28.22 29.96 -82.45
CA ALA A 233 -29.66 30.06 -82.83
C ALA A 233 -30.46 28.89 -83.47
N PRO A 234 -31.72 28.70 -83.02
CA PRO A 234 -32.84 29.41 -83.67
C PRO A 234 -33.89 30.04 -82.72
N PRO A 235 -34.74 30.97 -83.20
CA PRO A 235 -35.86 31.60 -82.47
C PRO A 235 -37.26 31.13 -83.00
N PRO A 236 -38.44 31.64 -82.54
CA PRO A 236 -38.91 31.86 -81.16
C PRO A 236 -40.42 31.52 -80.87
N ILE A 237 -40.85 31.69 -79.59
CA ILE A 237 -42.20 31.96 -78.96
C ILE A 237 -43.21 30.76 -78.89
N GLN A 238 -43.90 30.38 -77.79
CA GLN A 238 -44.55 31.09 -76.66
C GLN A 238 -44.56 30.32 -75.31
N ARG A 239 -44.56 31.12 -74.23
CA ARG A 239 -44.56 30.93 -72.74
C ARG A 239 -45.67 30.00 -72.15
N PRO A 240 -45.78 29.76 -70.81
CA PRO A 240 -44.79 29.72 -69.71
C PRO A 240 -44.93 28.51 -68.73
N ALA A 241 -43.94 28.37 -67.83
CA ALA A 241 -43.93 27.86 -66.45
C ALA A 241 -44.61 26.52 -66.08
N SER A 242 -43.86 25.63 -65.42
CA SER A 242 -44.45 24.67 -64.46
C SER A 242 -43.49 24.38 -63.31
N ARG A 243 -44.01 24.66 -62.11
CA ARG A 243 -43.47 24.32 -60.80
C ARG A 243 -43.73 22.85 -60.47
N SER A 244 -42.88 22.37 -59.57
CA SER A 244 -43.05 21.26 -58.64
C SER A 244 -44.48 20.97 -58.16
N VAL A 245 -44.76 19.67 -57.96
CA VAL A 245 -45.93 19.16 -57.23
C VAL A 245 -45.50 18.11 -56.21
N SER A 246 -46.17 18.17 -55.06
CA SER A 246 -45.92 17.41 -53.84
C SER A 246 -46.70 16.09 -53.79
N ALA A 247 -46.13 15.13 -53.06
CA ALA A 247 -46.72 14.18 -52.11
C ALA A 247 -47.91 13.28 -52.53
N THR A 248 -47.78 11.98 -52.25
CA THR A 248 -48.46 11.27 -51.14
C THR A 248 -48.32 9.75 -51.29
N SER A 249 -48.29 9.02 -50.17
CA SER A 249 -48.48 7.56 -50.09
C SER A 249 -49.48 7.24 -48.98
N PRO A 250 -50.39 6.27 -49.17
CA PRO A 250 -50.58 5.25 -48.13
C PRO A 250 -50.95 3.81 -48.58
N ILE A 251 -50.42 2.82 -47.82
CA ILE A 251 -51.07 1.60 -47.26
C ILE A 251 -51.57 0.46 -48.20
N ARG A 252 -50.99 -0.77 -48.13
CA ARG A 252 -51.38 -1.99 -47.33
C ARG A 252 -50.69 -3.29 -47.83
N ARG A 253 -50.39 -4.22 -46.91
CA ARG A 253 -49.80 -5.60 -47.07
C ARG A 253 -50.85 -6.66 -47.53
N PRO A 254 -50.52 -7.94 -47.85
CA PRO A 254 -50.06 -9.03 -46.92
C PRO A 254 -48.90 -9.93 -47.46
N ASP A 255 -47.87 -10.29 -46.67
CA ASP A 255 -47.61 -11.48 -45.80
C ASP A 255 -46.90 -12.71 -46.43
N LEU A 256 -45.74 -13.07 -45.83
CA LEU A 256 -45.26 -14.41 -45.36
C LEU A 256 -43.70 -14.40 -45.29
N ARG A 257 -43.11 -14.03 -44.14
CA ARG A 257 -42.58 -14.87 -43.02
C ARG A 257 -41.20 -15.53 -43.27
N ASN A 258 -40.15 -14.90 -42.72
CA ASN A 258 -39.28 -15.50 -41.70
C ASN A 258 -38.52 -14.38 -40.94
N GLN A 259 -38.47 -14.53 -39.60
CA GLN A 259 -37.96 -13.58 -38.61
C GLN A 259 -36.62 -14.05 -38.07
N ASP A 260 -35.82 -13.10 -37.56
CA ASP A 260 -35.06 -13.32 -36.33
C ASP A 260 -34.78 -11.99 -35.60
N ARG A 261 -35.34 -11.86 -34.39
CA ARG A 261 -34.65 -11.31 -33.20
C ARG A 261 -35.50 -11.45 -31.92
N ILE A 262 -34.85 -12.08 -30.93
CA ILE A 262 -34.95 -11.91 -29.45
C ILE A 262 -36.10 -12.64 -28.71
N ALA A 263 -35.74 -13.64 -27.89
CA ALA A 263 -35.88 -13.64 -26.41
C ALA A 263 -35.79 -15.07 -25.82
N SER A 264 -34.99 -15.22 -24.75
CA SER A 264 -35.13 -16.17 -23.61
C SER A 264 -34.23 -15.57 -22.51
N VAL A 265 -34.60 -15.29 -21.24
CA VAL A 265 -35.41 -15.96 -20.21
C VAL A 265 -34.95 -17.38 -19.86
N GLY A 266 -34.18 -17.45 -18.76
CA GLY A 266 -34.38 -18.40 -17.66
C GLY A 266 -33.66 -19.75 -17.72
N GLY A 267 -33.00 -20.12 -16.61
CA GLY A 267 -32.83 -21.52 -16.21
C GLY A 267 -31.41 -21.93 -15.84
N ALA A 268 -31.15 -22.06 -14.54
CA ALA A 268 -30.16 -23.02 -14.04
C ALA A 268 -30.68 -24.45 -14.20
N PRO A 269 -29.78 -25.46 -14.27
CA PRO A 269 -29.98 -26.62 -13.40
C PRO A 269 -28.70 -27.13 -12.72
N GLN A 270 -28.88 -27.59 -11.48
CA GLN A 270 -27.97 -28.37 -10.63
C GLN A 270 -27.72 -29.79 -11.24
N THR A 271 -26.60 -30.49 -10.98
CA THR A 271 -26.31 -31.33 -9.78
C THR A 271 -25.06 -32.24 -10.10
N PRO A 272 -24.44 -33.03 -9.18
CA PRO A 272 -24.16 -32.85 -7.75
C PRO A 272 -22.72 -33.24 -7.31
N GLY A 273 -22.31 -32.77 -6.11
CA GLY A 273 -21.33 -33.42 -5.20
C GLY A 273 -19.85 -33.03 -5.40
N ARG A 274 -19.10 -32.50 -4.42
CA ARG A 274 -18.95 -32.97 -3.03
C ARG A 274 -18.34 -31.87 -2.12
N GLN A 275 -19.14 -31.44 -1.13
CA GLN A 275 -18.88 -31.03 0.28
C GLN A 275 -17.42 -30.67 0.66
N THR A 276 -17.12 -29.51 1.26
CA THR A 276 -17.40 -29.11 2.67
C THR A 276 -17.09 -27.60 2.93
N PRO A 277 -17.47 -27.00 4.08
CA PRO A 277 -18.17 -25.71 4.12
C PRO A 277 -17.41 -24.48 4.65
N ASP A 278 -18.05 -23.33 4.38
CA ASP A 278 -17.89 -21.97 4.90
C ASP A 278 -17.43 -21.79 6.35
N ARG A 279 -16.65 -20.73 6.55
CA ARG A 279 -16.81 -19.81 7.70
C ARG A 279 -16.69 -18.34 7.26
N LEU A 280 -17.74 -17.62 7.58
CA LEU A 280 -17.90 -16.17 7.60
C LEU A 280 -16.81 -15.50 8.45
N HIS A 281 -16.34 -14.31 8.06
CA HIS A 281 -16.40 -13.12 8.93
C HIS A 281 -16.20 -11.80 8.15
N PRO A 282 -16.77 -10.69 8.66
CA PRO A 282 -16.80 -9.37 8.05
C PRO A 282 -15.74 -8.42 8.65
N ASN A 283 -15.17 -7.54 7.82
CA ASN A 283 -14.81 -6.15 8.14
C ASN A 283 -13.92 -5.59 7.02
N ASP A 284 -14.45 -4.65 6.25
CA ASP A 284 -13.62 -3.66 5.56
C ASP A 284 -14.25 -2.28 5.75
N THR A 285 -13.50 -1.42 6.43
CA THR A 285 -13.75 0.03 6.53
C THR A 285 -12.82 0.75 5.53
N PRO A 286 -13.22 1.93 5.02
CA PRO A 286 -12.80 2.40 3.70
C PRO A 286 -11.55 3.28 3.70
N SER A 287 -10.83 3.27 2.58
CA SER A 287 -9.77 4.22 2.25
C SER A 287 -10.36 5.62 1.93
N PRO A 288 -9.73 6.73 2.36
CA PRO A 288 -10.20 8.09 2.10
C PRO A 288 -9.51 8.74 0.88
N TRP A 289 -10.22 9.71 0.27
CA TRP A 289 -9.88 10.70 -0.78
C TRP A 289 -10.62 10.53 -2.11
N PRO A 290 -11.09 11.65 -2.71
CA PRO A 290 -12.48 11.78 -3.09
C PRO A 290 -12.71 11.62 -4.60
N HIS A 291 -13.77 10.91 -4.95
CA HIS A 291 -14.30 10.86 -6.30
C HIS A 291 -14.92 12.20 -6.71
N ARG A 292 -14.72 12.57 -7.98
CA ARG A 292 -15.41 13.65 -8.69
C ARG A 292 -16.90 13.67 -8.34
N ALA A 293 -17.33 14.73 -7.65
CA ALA A 293 -18.74 15.03 -7.48
C ALA A 293 -19.31 15.50 -8.83
N ALA A 294 -20.06 14.62 -9.49
CA ALA A 294 -21.01 14.98 -10.54
C ALA A 294 -22.41 14.99 -9.91
N SER A 295 -22.90 16.20 -9.60
CA SER A 295 -24.27 16.41 -9.14
C SER A 295 -25.22 16.35 -10.34
N ARG A 296 -25.95 15.25 -10.49
CA ARG A 296 -27.20 15.17 -11.27
C ARG A 296 -28.36 15.02 -10.29
N GLN A 297 -29.17 16.04 -10.12
CA GLN A 297 -30.61 15.87 -9.90
C GLN A 297 -31.38 16.91 -10.72
N ALA A 298 -32.48 16.41 -11.27
CA ALA A 298 -33.27 16.95 -12.35
C ALA A 298 -34.15 18.14 -11.94
N LEU A 299 -34.61 18.91 -12.94
CA LEU A 299 -36.03 19.11 -13.26
C LEU A 299 -36.14 20.06 -14.47
N SER A 300 -36.75 19.56 -15.55
CA SER A 300 -37.22 20.36 -16.68
C SER A 300 -38.43 21.22 -16.24
N PRO A 301 -38.71 22.34 -16.92
CA PRO A 301 -39.68 22.26 -18.01
C PRO A 301 -39.37 23.12 -19.25
N SER A 302 -40.04 22.75 -20.34
CA SER A 302 -40.09 23.35 -21.69
C SER A 302 -40.66 24.79 -21.72
N PRO A 303 -40.54 25.51 -22.86
CA PRO A 303 -41.74 25.66 -23.70
C PRO A 303 -41.50 25.74 -25.24
N THR A 304 -42.42 25.07 -25.92
CA THR A 304 -43.23 25.44 -27.11
C THR A 304 -42.91 26.71 -27.95
N ARG A 305 -42.78 26.45 -29.27
CA ARG A 305 -43.25 27.18 -30.48
C ARG A 305 -44.36 28.24 -30.29
N PRO A 306 -44.47 29.26 -31.18
CA PRO A 306 -45.20 29.06 -32.44
C PRO A 306 -44.71 29.82 -33.70
N LEU A 307 -45.15 29.30 -34.85
CA LEU A 307 -45.18 29.93 -36.17
C LEU A 307 -46.21 31.09 -36.22
N ALA A 308 -45.97 32.09 -37.07
CA ALA A 308 -46.80 32.38 -38.27
C ALA A 308 -46.58 33.84 -38.75
N SER A 309 -46.30 33.99 -40.04
CA SER A 309 -46.40 35.24 -40.81
C SER A 309 -47.88 35.59 -41.09
N PRO A 310 -48.23 36.83 -41.51
CA PRO A 310 -48.15 37.18 -42.94
C PRO A 310 -47.98 38.68 -43.31
N SER A 311 -47.26 38.91 -44.43
CA SER A 311 -47.62 39.71 -45.61
C SER A 311 -47.96 41.24 -45.57
N LEU A 312 -47.42 41.91 -46.61
CA LEU A 312 -47.94 43.04 -47.43
C LEU A 312 -47.53 44.50 -47.09
N ASP A 313 -46.63 45.00 -47.94
CA ASP A 313 -46.78 46.13 -48.88
C ASP A 313 -47.16 47.55 -48.44
N THR A 314 -46.28 48.46 -48.92
CA THR A 314 -46.49 49.81 -49.49
C THR A 314 -46.53 51.07 -48.62
N ASP A 315 -45.51 51.89 -48.89
CA ASP A 315 -45.46 53.36 -49.09
C ASP A 315 -45.60 54.37 -47.93
N GLY A 316 -44.55 55.20 -47.82
CA GLY A 316 -44.71 56.67 -47.75
C GLY A 316 -44.01 57.45 -46.63
N LYS A 317 -42.80 58.01 -46.91
CA LYS A 317 -42.35 59.42 -46.67
C LYS A 317 -42.35 59.98 -45.21
N VAL A 318 -41.35 60.65 -44.58
CA VAL A 318 -40.30 61.66 -44.92
C VAL A 318 -39.29 61.80 -43.74
N LEU A 319 -37.97 61.87 -44.04
CA LEU A 319 -36.77 62.65 -43.53
C LEU A 319 -36.65 63.17 -42.06
N PRO A 320 -35.44 63.33 -41.44
CA PRO A 320 -34.31 64.22 -41.89
C PRO A 320 -32.85 63.70 -41.71
N PRO A 321 -31.81 64.45 -42.17
CA PRO A 321 -30.60 63.88 -42.79
C PRO A 321 -29.22 64.13 -42.10
N THR A 322 -28.21 63.43 -42.65
CA THR A 322 -26.74 63.70 -42.73
C THR A 322 -25.85 63.54 -41.48
N PRO A 323 -24.54 63.17 -41.62
CA PRO A 323 -23.70 63.23 -42.82
C PRO A 323 -23.02 61.92 -43.25
N GLN A 324 -22.70 61.88 -44.55
CA GLN A 324 -21.85 60.90 -45.21
C GLN A 324 -20.38 61.16 -44.85
N PHE A 325 -19.64 60.09 -44.56
CA PHE A 325 -18.19 60.02 -44.72
C PHE A 325 -17.88 58.99 -45.81
N GLU A 326 -16.97 59.38 -46.71
CA GLU A 326 -16.51 58.66 -47.88
C GLU A 326 -15.97 57.25 -47.57
N GLN A 327 -16.37 56.27 -48.38
CA GLN A 327 -15.68 54.98 -48.46
C GLN A 327 -14.34 55.16 -49.20
N PRO A 328 -13.24 54.56 -48.71
CA PRO A 328 -12.01 54.50 -49.48
C PRO A 328 -12.18 53.59 -50.72
N PRO A 329 -11.40 53.80 -51.79
CA PRO A 329 -11.49 52.97 -52.99
C PRO A 329 -11.13 51.51 -52.68
N PRO A 330 -11.66 50.54 -53.45
CA PRO A 330 -11.28 49.14 -53.27
C PRO A 330 -9.77 48.99 -53.49
N PRO A 331 -9.08 48.17 -52.67
CA PRO A 331 -7.68 47.86 -52.93
C PRO A 331 -7.56 47.22 -54.32
N PRO A 332 -6.43 47.43 -55.03
CA PRO A 332 -6.22 46.80 -56.32
C PRO A 332 -6.33 45.27 -56.16
N PRO A 333 -6.85 44.55 -57.18
CA PRO A 333 -6.92 43.10 -57.13
C PRO A 333 -5.52 42.55 -56.92
N ARG A 334 -5.26 41.98 -55.74
CA ARG A 334 -4.06 41.17 -55.52
C ARG A 334 -4.19 39.99 -56.47
N ALA A 335 -3.21 39.80 -57.35
CA ALA A 335 -3.13 38.61 -58.18
C ALA A 335 -3.18 37.39 -57.25
N THR A 336 -4.28 36.64 -57.28
CA THR A 336 -4.45 35.42 -56.49
C THR A 336 -3.42 34.42 -56.97
N ALA A 337 -2.35 34.23 -56.21
CA ALA A 337 -1.40 33.15 -56.45
C ALA A 337 -2.17 31.82 -56.39
N SER A 338 -2.09 31.01 -57.44
CA SER A 338 -2.73 29.70 -57.48
C SER A 338 -2.13 28.82 -56.38
N LEU A 339 -2.99 28.31 -55.49
CA LEU A 339 -2.58 27.41 -54.40
C LEU A 339 -2.21 26.04 -54.97
N LYS A 340 -1.07 25.49 -54.54
CA LYS A 340 -0.63 24.14 -54.94
C LYS A 340 -1.53 23.10 -54.24
N PRO A 341 -2.20 22.17 -54.96
CA PRO A 341 -2.96 21.13 -54.31
C PRO A 341 -2.04 20.15 -53.58
N HIS A 342 -2.55 19.58 -52.47
CA HIS A 342 -1.87 18.49 -51.77
C HIS A 342 -2.87 17.35 -51.51
N ILE A 343 -2.54 16.16 -52.00
CA ILE A 343 -3.29 14.94 -51.80
C ILE A 343 -2.41 13.93 -51.06
N SER A 344 -2.87 13.43 -49.92
CA SER A 344 -2.18 12.37 -49.18
C SER A 344 -3.16 11.30 -48.70
N THR A 345 -2.66 10.11 -48.38
CA THR A 345 -3.49 8.94 -48.01
C THR A 345 -3.15 8.45 -46.60
N PRO A 346 -3.83 8.97 -45.56
CA PRO A 346 -3.58 8.55 -44.17
C PRO A 346 -4.01 7.10 -43.88
N THR A 347 -5.10 6.64 -44.48
CA THR A 347 -5.60 5.26 -44.33
C THR A 347 -5.99 4.66 -45.68
N PRO A 348 -6.24 3.35 -45.77
CA PRO A 348 -6.72 2.74 -47.00
C PRO A 348 -8.00 3.28 -47.60
N ASN A 349 -8.84 3.89 -46.76
CA ASN A 349 -10.18 4.29 -47.14
C ASN A 349 -10.37 5.82 -47.16
N GLU A 350 -9.30 6.60 -46.93
CA GLU A 350 -9.39 8.05 -46.75
C GLU A 350 -8.26 8.79 -47.48
N PHE A 351 -8.57 9.97 -48.01
CA PHE A 351 -7.66 10.97 -48.53
C PHE A 351 -7.67 12.21 -47.64
N LEU A 352 -6.50 12.80 -47.40
CA LEU A 352 -6.35 14.10 -46.77
C LEU A 352 -6.07 15.15 -47.85
N LEU A 353 -6.96 16.13 -47.94
CA LEU A 353 -6.94 17.20 -48.95
C LEU A 353 -6.87 18.56 -48.27
N THR A 354 -6.18 19.53 -48.89
CA THR A 354 -6.02 20.88 -48.32
C THR A 354 -6.80 21.95 -49.04
N THR A 355 -7.38 22.87 -48.27
CA THR A 355 -8.11 24.03 -48.76
C THR A 355 -7.69 25.29 -48.00
N GLY A 356 -7.63 26.45 -48.69
CA GLY A 356 -7.24 27.72 -48.09
C GLY A 356 -7.65 28.93 -48.93
N THR A 357 -7.19 30.13 -48.55
CA THR A 357 -7.50 31.39 -49.27
C THR A 357 -6.27 31.94 -49.99
N SER A 358 -5.14 32.06 -49.28
CA SER A 358 -3.87 32.51 -49.82
C SER A 358 -2.69 31.75 -49.19
N PRO A 359 -1.48 31.79 -49.78
CA PRO A 359 -0.32 31.06 -49.25
C PRO A 359 0.03 31.38 -47.80
N ASP A 360 -0.20 32.62 -47.37
CA ASP A 360 0.18 33.09 -46.04
C ASP A 360 -0.99 32.99 -45.04
N ASP A 361 -2.22 32.73 -45.50
CA ASP A 361 -3.38 32.54 -44.63
C ASP A 361 -3.46 31.10 -44.06
N PRO A 362 -4.04 30.91 -42.87
CA PRO A 362 -4.28 29.58 -42.31
C PRO A 362 -5.09 28.69 -43.26
N ALA A 363 -4.68 27.43 -43.37
CA ALA A 363 -5.34 26.43 -44.21
C ALA A 363 -5.96 25.30 -43.40
N VAL A 364 -6.84 24.53 -44.04
CA VAL A 364 -7.57 23.42 -43.44
C VAL A 364 -7.35 22.13 -44.25
N GLY A 365 -7.04 21.06 -43.54
CA GLY A 365 -7.01 19.68 -44.04
C GLY A 365 -8.33 18.98 -43.79
N MET A 366 -8.90 18.37 -44.84
CA MET A 366 -10.17 17.67 -44.85
C MET A 366 -9.94 16.19 -45.15
N PHE A 367 -10.52 15.28 -44.35
CA PHE A 367 -10.48 13.84 -44.58
C PHE A 367 -11.71 13.41 -45.38
N VAL A 368 -11.47 12.85 -46.56
CA VAL A 368 -12.53 12.42 -47.50
C VAL A 368 -12.40 10.92 -47.74
N ASN A 369 -13.50 10.18 -47.61
CA ASN A 369 -13.50 8.74 -47.89
C ASN A 369 -13.51 8.43 -49.41
N LEU A 370 -13.49 7.14 -49.76
CA LEU A 370 -13.57 6.68 -51.16
C LEU A 370 -14.91 7.02 -51.87
N ASP A 371 -15.96 7.41 -51.12
CA ASP A 371 -17.26 7.81 -51.66
C ASP A 371 -17.36 9.34 -51.90
N GLY A 372 -16.40 10.13 -51.39
CA GLY A 372 -16.38 11.59 -51.50
C GLY A 372 -16.95 12.33 -50.28
N ASP A 373 -17.31 11.60 -49.22
CA ASP A 373 -17.85 12.16 -47.98
C ASP A 373 -16.74 12.52 -46.98
N VAL A 374 -16.95 13.62 -46.23
CA VAL A 374 -16.04 14.03 -45.15
C VAL A 374 -16.32 13.21 -43.89
N VAL A 375 -15.33 12.45 -43.42
CA VAL A 375 -15.53 11.42 -42.37
C VAL A 375 -14.96 11.75 -41.00
N ARG A 376 -14.05 12.74 -40.89
CA ARG A 376 -13.38 13.12 -39.64
C ARG A 376 -13.45 14.63 -39.37
N GLY A 377 -13.03 15.04 -38.18
CA GLY A 377 -12.71 16.43 -37.87
C GLY A 377 -11.59 16.97 -38.77
N THR A 378 -11.55 18.29 -38.93
CA THR A 378 -10.58 18.97 -39.81
C THR A 378 -9.26 19.28 -39.09
N ILE A 379 -8.13 19.19 -39.80
CA ILE A 379 -6.82 19.64 -39.29
C ILE A 379 -6.58 21.09 -39.69
N ARG A 380 -6.07 21.93 -38.79
CA ARG A 380 -5.77 23.34 -39.07
C ARG A 380 -4.26 23.57 -39.14
N PHE A 381 -3.79 24.18 -40.22
CA PHE A 381 -2.41 24.59 -40.42
C PHE A 381 -2.22 26.08 -40.09
N GLU A 382 -1.00 26.50 -39.71
CA GLU A 382 -0.71 27.91 -39.41
C GLU A 382 -0.82 28.82 -40.64
N SER A 383 -0.35 28.31 -41.78
CA SER A 383 -0.50 28.90 -43.11
C SER A 383 -0.74 27.80 -44.15
N TYR A 384 -0.98 28.15 -45.42
CA TYR A 384 -1.16 27.15 -46.46
C TYR A 384 0.15 26.38 -46.69
N PRO A 385 0.14 25.06 -46.54
CA PRO A 385 1.37 24.27 -46.51
C PRO A 385 2.09 24.29 -47.87
N GLU A 386 3.43 24.36 -47.85
CA GLU A 386 4.25 24.25 -49.07
C GLU A 386 4.41 22.78 -49.50
N SER A 387 4.36 21.86 -48.52
CA SER A 387 4.37 20.41 -48.72
C SER A 387 3.74 19.70 -47.50
N ILE A 388 3.16 18.53 -47.74
CA ILE A 388 2.56 17.68 -46.69
C ILE A 388 3.00 16.24 -46.92
N VAL A 389 3.32 15.56 -45.82
CA VAL A 389 3.52 14.11 -45.77
C VAL A 389 2.73 13.56 -44.59
N VAL A 390 2.12 12.38 -44.78
CA VAL A 390 1.52 11.63 -43.69
C VAL A 390 2.48 10.52 -43.29
N ASP A 391 2.74 10.42 -42.01
CA ASP A 391 3.57 9.39 -41.41
C ASP A 391 2.70 8.54 -40.48
N GLY A 392 2.88 7.22 -40.51
CA GLY A 392 2.04 6.23 -39.81
C GLY A 392 0.90 5.69 -40.67
N GLN A 393 0.58 4.41 -40.48
CA GLN A 393 -0.53 3.71 -41.15
C GLN A 393 -1.43 3.11 -40.07
N ALA A 394 -2.75 3.25 -40.21
CA ALA A 394 -3.67 2.41 -39.45
C ALA A 394 -3.39 0.95 -39.83
N SER A 395 -2.77 0.20 -38.92
CA SER A 395 -2.32 -1.17 -39.16
C SER A 395 -3.50 -2.09 -39.42
N ASP A 396 -3.30 -3.03 -40.35
CA ASP A 396 -4.12 -4.23 -40.41
C ASP A 396 -3.83 -5.05 -39.14
N PRO A 397 -4.82 -5.31 -38.26
CA PRO A 397 -4.61 -6.01 -36.99
C PRO A 397 -4.11 -7.47 -37.16
N SER A 398 -3.95 -7.95 -38.39
CA SER A 398 -3.45 -9.28 -38.72
C SER A 398 -1.92 -9.39 -38.88
N LEU A 399 -1.17 -8.28 -38.91
CA LEU A 399 0.29 -8.30 -39.05
C LEU A 399 1.00 -8.27 -37.67
N PRO A 400 2.04 -9.10 -37.45
CA PRO A 400 2.80 -9.08 -36.21
C PRO A 400 3.59 -7.76 -36.10
N SER A 401 3.24 -6.95 -35.09
CA SER A 401 3.97 -5.73 -34.71
C SER A 401 5.36 -6.08 -34.19
N MET A 402 6.38 -5.38 -34.68
CA MET A 402 7.73 -5.43 -34.13
C MET A 402 7.80 -4.71 -32.77
N PRO A 403 8.71 -5.09 -31.85
CA PRO A 403 8.88 -4.35 -30.61
C PRO A 403 9.34 -2.91 -30.90
N GLY A 404 8.60 -1.89 -30.45
CA GLY A 404 8.84 -0.49 -30.79
C GLY A 404 8.11 0.00 -32.06
N ASP A 405 7.17 -0.78 -32.60
CA ASP A 405 6.36 -0.39 -33.75
C ASP A 405 5.45 0.80 -33.43
N MET A 406 5.89 1.99 -33.83
CA MET A 406 5.16 3.25 -33.67
C MET A 406 4.06 3.42 -34.72
N SER A 407 3.81 2.44 -35.60
CA SER A 407 2.86 2.56 -36.71
C SER A 407 1.42 2.85 -36.27
N GLN A 408 1.06 2.49 -35.03
CA GLN A 408 -0.27 2.76 -34.47
C GLN A 408 -0.59 4.26 -34.33
N GLU A 409 0.42 5.12 -34.20
CA GLU A 409 0.22 6.56 -34.11
C GLU A 409 0.31 7.24 -35.49
N GLY A 410 -0.70 8.05 -35.82
CA GLY A 410 -0.78 8.77 -37.09
C GLY A 410 -0.40 10.25 -36.97
N TYR A 411 0.60 10.71 -37.73
CA TYR A 411 1.01 12.12 -37.77
C TYR A 411 0.94 12.70 -39.19
N VAL A 412 0.51 13.97 -39.28
CA VAL A 412 0.63 14.80 -40.49
C VAL A 412 1.78 15.76 -40.26
N LEU A 413 2.71 15.80 -41.21
CA LEU A 413 3.81 16.76 -41.23
C LEU A 413 3.60 17.74 -42.37
N ALA A 414 3.73 19.03 -42.08
CA ALA A 414 3.50 20.10 -43.03
C ALA A 414 4.60 21.17 -42.93
N VAL A 415 5.13 21.61 -44.06
CA VAL A 415 5.99 22.80 -44.11
C VAL A 415 5.09 24.03 -44.16
N VAL A 416 5.14 24.85 -43.11
CA VAL A 416 4.33 26.05 -42.97
C VAL A 416 5.21 27.28 -42.74
N ARG A 417 4.65 28.44 -43.04
CA ARG A 417 5.20 29.75 -42.69
C ARG A 417 4.57 30.25 -41.40
N ARG A 418 5.40 30.81 -40.53
CA ARG A 418 4.97 31.42 -39.28
C ARG A 418 5.57 32.80 -39.15
N GLU A 419 4.77 33.78 -38.74
CA GLU A 419 5.26 35.12 -38.42
C GLU A 419 5.48 35.23 -36.91
N LYS A 420 6.73 35.42 -36.49
CA LYS A 420 7.09 35.61 -35.08
C LYS A 420 7.96 36.85 -34.95
N ASN A 421 7.52 37.82 -34.15
CA ASN A 421 8.21 39.10 -33.95
C ASN A 421 8.49 39.89 -35.26
N GLY A 422 7.63 39.75 -36.29
CA GLY A 422 7.79 40.41 -37.59
C GLY A 422 8.79 39.73 -38.54
N ILE A 423 9.33 38.57 -38.17
CA ILE A 423 10.15 37.71 -39.04
C ILE A 423 9.28 36.53 -39.48
N VAL A 424 9.21 36.29 -40.78
CA VAL A 424 8.54 35.11 -41.35
C VAL A 424 9.55 33.96 -41.37
N GLU A 425 9.34 32.95 -40.53
CA GLU A 425 10.14 31.73 -40.47
C GLU A 425 9.42 30.58 -41.19
N LYS A 426 10.17 29.73 -41.89
CA LYS A 426 9.66 28.45 -42.44
C LYS A 426 10.02 27.33 -41.49
N LEU A 427 9.05 26.51 -41.15
CA LEU A 427 9.21 25.44 -40.18
C LEU A 427 8.35 24.22 -40.52
N VAL A 428 8.69 23.09 -39.91
CA VAL A 428 7.90 21.86 -40.03
C VAL A 428 6.98 21.75 -38.84
N GLU A 429 5.69 21.79 -39.12
CA GLU A 429 4.61 21.55 -38.19
C GLU A 429 4.20 20.09 -38.24
N TYR A 430 3.99 19.46 -37.08
CA TYR A 430 3.44 18.11 -37.01
C TYR A 430 2.26 18.04 -36.04
N GLN A 431 1.26 17.24 -36.40
CA GLN A 431 0.02 17.06 -35.64
C GLN A 431 -0.47 15.63 -35.74
N ARG A 432 -1.06 15.12 -34.66
CA ARG A 432 -1.76 13.82 -34.68
C ARG A 432 -3.08 13.93 -35.44
N TRP A 433 -3.32 13.00 -36.36
CA TRP A 433 -4.59 12.92 -37.11
C TRP A 433 -5.53 11.81 -36.63
N ASP A 434 -5.03 10.95 -35.77
CA ASP A 434 -5.71 9.78 -35.20
C ASP A 434 -6.41 10.07 -33.86
N VAL A 435 -6.29 11.30 -33.34
CA VAL A 435 -6.89 11.75 -32.08
C VAL A 435 -7.95 12.81 -32.34
N ASP A 436 -9.08 12.73 -31.63
CA ASP A 436 -10.14 13.73 -31.74
C ASP A 436 -9.68 15.09 -31.19
N PRO A 437 -9.98 16.22 -31.87
CA PRO A 437 -9.59 17.56 -31.42
C PRO A 437 -10.15 17.96 -30.05
N SER A 438 -11.16 17.25 -29.54
CA SER A 438 -11.73 17.46 -28.20
C SER A 438 -10.96 16.76 -27.08
N ASP A 439 -10.05 15.85 -27.39
CA ASP A 439 -9.22 15.18 -26.39
C ASP A 439 -8.05 16.07 -25.95
N ASN A 440 -7.71 16.01 -24.65
CA ASN A 440 -6.58 16.73 -24.05
C ASN A 440 -5.20 16.32 -24.62
N GLN A 441 -5.15 15.35 -25.54
CA GLN A 441 -3.94 14.89 -26.22
C GLN A 441 -3.72 15.58 -27.58
N TYR A 442 -4.66 16.42 -28.04
CA TYR A 442 -4.48 17.23 -29.24
C TYR A 442 -3.47 18.35 -28.97
N HIS A 443 -2.24 18.16 -29.45
CA HIS A 443 -1.18 19.17 -29.38
C HIS A 443 -0.53 19.31 -30.76
N LYS A 444 -0.39 20.55 -31.21
CA LYS A 444 0.35 20.93 -32.41
C LYS A 444 1.72 21.41 -31.98
N ASP A 445 2.76 20.88 -32.62
CA ASP A 445 4.13 21.19 -32.27
C ASP A 445 5.02 21.29 -33.52
N TYR A 446 6.25 21.75 -33.34
CA TYR A 446 7.16 22.12 -34.42
C TYR A 446 8.50 21.44 -34.27
N VAL A 447 9.16 21.17 -35.40
CA VAL A 447 10.51 20.60 -35.40
C VAL A 447 11.55 21.71 -35.26
N ASN A 448 12.50 21.55 -34.34
CA ASN A 448 13.64 22.45 -34.21
C ASN A 448 14.61 22.25 -35.38
N LEU A 449 14.68 23.25 -36.27
CA LEU A 449 15.61 23.26 -37.40
C LEU A 449 17.01 23.75 -36.93
N PRO A 450 18.10 23.18 -37.45
CA PRO A 450 19.45 23.54 -37.03
C PRO A 450 19.88 24.97 -37.44
N ASP A 451 19.30 25.54 -38.51
CA ASP A 451 19.59 26.90 -38.98
C ASP A 451 18.32 27.79 -38.95
N PRO A 452 18.36 28.97 -38.30
CA PRO A 452 17.18 29.82 -38.10
C PRO A 452 16.85 30.75 -39.29
N ASP A 453 17.76 30.96 -40.25
CA ASP A 453 17.55 31.87 -41.39
C ASP A 453 16.86 31.18 -42.59
N THR A 454 15.67 30.62 -42.37
CA THR A 454 14.92 29.85 -43.40
C THR A 454 13.87 30.66 -44.17
N SER A 455 13.75 31.96 -43.90
CA SER A 455 12.68 32.82 -44.46
C SER A 455 12.62 32.83 -46.00
N LYS A 456 13.76 32.63 -46.69
CA LYS A 456 13.88 32.65 -48.16
C LYS A 456 14.26 31.30 -48.78
N THR A 457 14.45 30.24 -47.99
CA THR A 457 14.93 28.96 -48.51
C THR A 457 13.77 28.12 -49.05
N HIS A 458 14.01 27.38 -50.14
CA HIS A 458 13.07 26.37 -50.61
C HIS A 458 13.15 25.17 -49.67
N MET A 459 12.04 24.81 -49.03
CA MET A 459 11.95 23.73 -48.06
C MET A 459 10.75 22.86 -48.38
N ALA A 460 10.94 21.54 -48.43
CA ALA A 460 9.85 20.61 -48.67
C ALA A 460 10.07 19.26 -48.00
N LEU A 461 8.95 18.59 -47.74
CA LEU A 461 8.87 17.22 -47.26
C LEU A 461 8.59 16.27 -48.42
N ARG A 462 9.19 15.07 -48.34
CA ARG A 462 8.94 14.01 -49.30
C ARG A 462 8.93 12.64 -48.61
N GLU A 463 8.01 11.79 -49.03
CA GLU A 463 8.06 10.36 -48.69
C GLU A 463 9.08 9.68 -49.61
N ALA A 464 10.11 9.07 -49.03
CA ALA A 464 11.13 8.30 -49.73
C ALA A 464 10.57 6.94 -50.17
N THR A 465 11.03 6.47 -51.33
CA THR A 465 10.60 5.18 -51.90
C THR A 465 10.94 4.00 -51.00
N THR A 466 12.12 4.00 -50.35
CA THR A 466 12.48 3.00 -49.34
C THR A 466 12.60 3.60 -47.96
N ALA A 467 12.11 2.85 -46.98
CA ALA A 467 12.37 3.17 -45.59
C ALA A 467 13.82 2.84 -45.21
N THR A 468 14.40 3.66 -44.34
CA THR A 468 15.74 3.46 -43.80
C THR A 468 15.65 3.17 -42.30
N ASN A 469 16.42 2.19 -41.83
CA ASN A 469 16.57 1.92 -40.41
C ASN A 469 17.67 2.83 -39.85
N LEU A 470 17.33 3.60 -38.82
CA LEU A 470 18.23 4.55 -38.17
C LEU A 470 18.38 4.15 -36.71
N SER A 471 19.63 4.05 -36.25
CA SER A 471 19.93 3.79 -34.84
C SER A 471 19.78 5.07 -34.02
N LEU A 472 19.12 4.95 -32.87
CA LEU A 472 18.98 5.95 -31.82
C LEU A 472 19.82 5.53 -30.60
N PRO A 473 21.15 5.69 -30.62
CA PRO A 473 22.05 5.16 -29.59
C PRO A 473 21.85 5.77 -28.18
N SER A 474 21.17 6.92 -28.07
CA SER A 474 20.82 7.51 -26.78
C SER A 474 19.86 6.64 -25.97
N VAL A 475 18.94 5.96 -26.64
CA VAL A 475 17.98 5.02 -26.02
C VAL A 475 18.71 3.87 -25.36
N GLY A 476 19.73 3.35 -26.05
CA GLY A 476 20.38 2.15 -25.59
C GLY A 476 21.25 2.35 -24.36
N LYS A 477 21.88 3.52 -24.22
CA LYS A 477 22.65 3.86 -23.02
C LYS A 477 21.76 4.06 -21.78
N ALA A 478 20.57 4.64 -21.97
CA ALA A 478 19.66 4.92 -20.87
C ALA A 478 19.01 3.66 -20.30
N LEU A 479 18.50 2.78 -21.18
CA LEU A 479 17.74 1.60 -20.79
C LEU A 479 18.61 0.38 -20.48
N SER A 480 19.89 0.38 -20.88
CA SER A 480 20.80 -0.76 -20.63
C SER A 480 21.01 -1.00 -19.15
N LEU A 481 20.78 -2.23 -18.72
CA LEU A 481 21.07 -2.62 -17.36
C LEU A 481 22.58 -2.60 -17.17
N ARG A 482 23.04 -1.74 -16.27
CA ARG A 482 24.43 -1.57 -15.87
C ARG A 482 24.57 -1.83 -14.39
N ARG A 483 25.72 -2.40 -14.02
CA ARG A 483 26.08 -2.63 -12.62
C ARG A 483 26.33 -1.30 -11.90
N LEU A 484 25.67 -1.12 -10.75
CA LEU A 484 25.90 -0.05 -9.79
C LEU A 484 26.67 -0.62 -8.58
N TYR A 485 27.80 0.01 -8.24
CA TYR A 485 28.60 -0.31 -7.06
C TYR A 485 28.19 0.63 -5.91
N LEU A 486 27.82 0.10 -4.74
CA LEU A 486 27.28 0.92 -3.64
C LEU A 486 28.36 1.28 -2.61
N HIS A 487 29.32 0.39 -2.32
CA HIS A 487 30.29 0.57 -1.22
C HIS A 487 31.75 0.84 -1.63
N GLN A 488 32.20 0.40 -2.82
CA GLN A 488 33.54 0.70 -3.33
C GLN A 488 33.52 0.83 -4.85
N PRO A 489 34.20 1.83 -5.45
CA PRO A 489 34.43 1.86 -6.87
C PRO A 489 35.55 0.86 -7.20
N SER A 490 35.27 -0.44 -7.19
CA SER A 490 36.13 -1.38 -7.90
C SER A 490 35.97 -1.07 -9.39
N THR A 491 36.92 -0.32 -9.92
CA THR A 491 36.99 0.07 -11.35
C THR A 491 37.24 -1.11 -12.29
N GLU A 492 37.45 -2.32 -11.77
CA GLU A 492 37.67 -3.52 -12.56
C GLU A 492 36.33 -4.19 -12.86
N GLU A 493 35.82 -3.98 -14.07
CA GLU A 493 34.72 -4.79 -14.60
C GLU A 493 35.17 -6.25 -14.65
N THR A 494 34.44 -7.14 -13.98
CA THR A 494 34.74 -8.58 -14.06
C THR A 494 34.46 -9.08 -15.47
N GLU A 495 35.12 -10.15 -15.92
CA GLU A 495 34.81 -10.76 -17.24
C GLU A 495 33.33 -11.12 -17.39
N SER A 496 32.65 -11.46 -16.29
CA SER A 496 31.20 -11.66 -16.24
C SER A 496 30.39 -10.37 -16.47
N ASP A 497 30.85 -9.23 -15.97
CA ASP A 497 30.20 -7.93 -16.18
C ASP A 497 30.34 -7.51 -17.65
N VAL A 498 31.53 -7.67 -18.24
CA VAL A 498 31.78 -7.35 -19.67
C VAL A 498 30.90 -8.21 -20.56
N LYS A 499 30.80 -9.51 -20.28
CA LYS A 499 29.92 -10.42 -21.04
C LYS A 499 28.46 -9.99 -20.94
N ARG A 500 27.97 -9.68 -19.73
CA ARG A 500 26.58 -9.25 -19.55
C ARG A 500 26.30 -7.89 -20.18
N ASN A 501 27.21 -6.92 -20.07
CA ASN A 501 27.10 -5.63 -20.76
C ASN A 501 26.95 -5.83 -22.28
N ASN A 502 27.77 -6.71 -22.88
CA ASN A 502 27.66 -7.03 -24.31
C ASN A 502 26.35 -7.72 -24.68
N ASP A 503 25.80 -8.57 -23.80
CA ASP A 503 24.52 -9.25 -24.05
C ASP A 503 23.34 -8.27 -23.91
N GLU A 504 23.38 -7.34 -22.94
CA GLU A 504 22.42 -6.25 -22.77
C GLU A 504 22.46 -5.26 -23.95
N ASP A 505 23.65 -4.91 -24.44
CA ASP A 505 23.80 -4.02 -25.60
C ASP A 505 23.18 -4.63 -26.85
N LYS A 506 23.43 -5.92 -27.11
CA LYS A 506 22.79 -6.64 -28.22
C LYS A 506 21.28 -6.75 -28.08
N LEU A 507 20.75 -6.85 -26.86
CA LEU A 507 19.31 -6.88 -26.60
C LEU A 507 18.71 -5.53 -26.96
N ILE A 508 19.40 -4.45 -26.58
CA ILE A 508 18.93 -3.08 -26.70
C ILE A 508 19.14 -2.48 -28.08
N ASP A 509 20.13 -2.94 -28.85
CA ASP A 509 20.28 -2.61 -30.26
C ASP A 509 19.03 -2.97 -31.06
N ARG A 510 18.26 -3.99 -30.63
CA ARG A 510 16.98 -4.35 -31.25
C ARG A 510 15.92 -3.27 -31.08
N PHE A 511 15.98 -2.52 -29.97
CA PHE A 511 15.03 -1.47 -29.62
C PHE A 511 15.50 -0.07 -30.03
N SER A 512 16.78 0.08 -30.37
CA SER A 512 17.37 1.36 -30.74
C SER A 512 17.15 1.73 -32.21
N ASN A 513 16.69 0.80 -33.05
CA ASN A 513 16.47 1.05 -34.47
C ASN A 513 15.04 1.56 -34.73
N VAL A 514 14.93 2.71 -35.38
CA VAL A 514 13.67 3.29 -35.83
C VAL A 514 13.66 3.39 -37.35
N GLN A 515 12.58 2.96 -37.96
CA GLN A 515 12.38 3.07 -39.40
C GLN A 515 11.86 4.47 -39.74
N SER A 516 12.46 5.14 -40.72
CA SER A 516 11.98 6.42 -41.26
C SER A 516 11.80 6.34 -42.77
N LYS A 517 10.74 6.99 -43.27
CA LYS A 517 10.44 7.17 -44.70
C LYS A 517 10.34 8.64 -45.11
N VAL A 518 10.49 9.58 -44.19
CA VAL A 518 10.21 11.00 -44.46
C VAL A 518 11.52 11.77 -44.56
N LEU A 519 11.73 12.41 -45.71
CA LEU A 519 12.84 13.29 -45.99
C LEU A 519 12.41 14.75 -45.87
N LEU A 520 13.23 15.54 -45.21
CA LEU A 520 13.16 17.00 -45.22
C LEU A 520 14.39 17.53 -45.94
N PHE A 521 14.21 18.46 -46.87
CA PHE A 521 15.32 19.16 -47.50
C PHE A 521 15.08 20.66 -47.52
N SER A 522 16.16 21.42 -47.36
CA SER A 522 16.16 22.88 -47.42
C SER A 522 17.45 23.36 -48.08
N SER A 523 17.34 24.19 -49.11
CA SER A 523 18.48 24.72 -49.88
C SER A 523 19.41 23.61 -50.42
N ASP A 524 20.47 23.28 -49.68
CA ASP A 524 21.55 22.33 -49.99
C ASP A 524 21.71 21.21 -48.93
N ALA A 525 20.82 21.17 -47.93
CA ALA A 525 20.85 20.19 -46.84
C ALA A 525 19.64 19.25 -46.89
N ILE A 526 19.86 18.01 -46.46
CA ILE A 526 18.87 16.92 -46.44
C ILE A 526 18.94 16.22 -45.08
N TRP A 527 17.78 15.96 -44.50
CA TRP A 527 17.60 15.28 -43.23
C TRP A 527 16.57 14.16 -43.34
N TRP A 528 16.78 13.09 -42.58
CA TRP A 528 15.72 12.16 -42.22
C TRP A 528 14.90 12.75 -41.08
N MET A 529 13.58 12.71 -41.24
CA MET A 529 12.64 12.97 -40.16
C MET A 529 12.35 11.67 -39.42
N VAL A 530 12.82 11.57 -38.18
CA VAL A 530 12.72 10.34 -37.39
C VAL A 530 11.74 10.55 -36.25
N ARG A 531 10.82 9.60 -36.07
CA ARG A 531 9.96 9.56 -34.89
C ARG A 531 10.80 9.35 -33.65
N ASN A 532 10.64 10.22 -32.66
CA ASN A 532 11.31 10.13 -31.38
C ASN A 532 10.43 9.30 -30.42
N PRO A 533 10.88 8.13 -29.94
CA PRO A 533 10.08 7.33 -29.02
C PRO A 533 9.71 8.11 -27.76
N LEU A 534 8.49 7.90 -27.25
CA LEU A 534 7.98 8.65 -26.10
C LEU A 534 8.89 8.56 -24.87
N VAL A 535 9.49 7.38 -24.62
CA VAL A 535 10.43 7.16 -23.51
C VAL A 535 11.61 8.14 -23.57
N VAL A 536 12.14 8.40 -24.77
CA VAL A 536 13.26 9.32 -24.99
C VAL A 536 12.84 10.77 -24.76
N GLN A 537 11.64 11.14 -25.21
CA GLN A 537 11.07 12.46 -24.96
C GLN A 537 10.92 12.72 -23.46
N LEU A 538 10.41 11.73 -22.72
CA LEU A 538 10.22 11.83 -21.27
C LEU A 538 11.57 11.88 -20.53
N GLU A 539 12.55 11.10 -20.95
CA GLU A 539 13.91 11.15 -20.40
C GLU A 539 14.59 12.51 -20.66
N ALA A 540 14.43 13.08 -21.85
CA ALA A 540 14.94 14.41 -22.18
C ALA A 540 14.31 15.47 -21.27
N ARG A 541 13.01 15.39 -21.00
CA ARG A 541 12.32 16.28 -20.04
C ARG A 541 12.80 16.08 -18.60
N LEU A 542 13.01 14.84 -18.15
CA LEU A 542 13.57 14.57 -16.82
C LEU A 542 15.00 15.10 -16.68
N SER A 543 15.81 14.94 -17.73
CA SER A 543 17.18 15.44 -17.79
C SER A 543 17.21 16.97 -17.77
N ALA A 544 16.30 17.64 -18.49
CA ALA A 544 16.15 19.10 -18.49
C ALA A 544 15.64 19.65 -17.14
N ALA A 545 14.91 18.83 -16.36
CA ALA A 545 14.48 19.19 -15.01
C ALA A 545 15.63 19.19 -14.00
N VAL A 546 16.79 18.63 -14.33
CA VAL A 546 17.99 18.58 -13.49
C VAL A 546 18.99 19.63 -13.95
N ASN A 547 19.26 20.61 -13.09
CA ASN A 547 20.29 21.60 -13.32
C ASN A 547 21.53 21.25 -12.50
N THR A 548 22.58 20.84 -13.20
CA THR A 548 23.87 20.46 -12.61
C THR A 548 24.89 21.56 -12.89
N SER A 549 25.29 22.29 -11.85
CA SER A 549 26.42 23.23 -11.88
C SER A 549 27.61 22.65 -11.12
N ALA A 550 28.80 23.25 -11.25
CA ALA A 550 30.02 22.73 -10.62
C ALA A 550 29.90 22.53 -9.08
N ASN A 551 29.04 23.32 -8.41
CA ASN A 551 28.87 23.29 -6.95
C ASN A 551 27.41 23.09 -6.48
N SER A 552 26.45 22.93 -7.38
CA SER A 552 25.05 22.70 -6.97
C SER A 552 24.29 21.79 -7.91
N PHE A 553 23.57 20.85 -7.32
CA PHE A 553 22.61 19.97 -7.97
C PHE A 553 21.21 20.46 -7.59
N THR A 554 20.38 20.82 -8.57
CA THR A 554 19.01 21.29 -8.30
C THR A 554 18.02 20.56 -9.19
N VAL A 555 16.84 20.26 -8.63
CA VAL A 555 15.79 19.50 -9.31
C VAL A 555 14.52 20.35 -9.39
N GLN A 556 13.99 20.52 -10.60
CA GLN A 556 12.72 21.22 -10.82
C GLN A 556 11.53 20.27 -10.62
N ARG A 557 11.05 20.16 -9.38
CA ARG A 557 9.96 19.26 -8.97
C ARG A 557 8.72 19.33 -9.85
N THR A 558 8.29 20.53 -10.26
CA THR A 558 7.08 20.72 -11.08
C THR A 558 7.19 20.05 -12.45
N GLN A 559 8.37 20.07 -13.06
CA GLN A 559 8.63 19.41 -14.33
C GLN A 559 8.65 17.90 -14.18
N VAL A 560 9.29 17.38 -13.12
CA VAL A 560 9.30 15.93 -12.83
C VAL A 560 7.87 15.41 -12.58
N GLN A 561 7.05 16.16 -11.83
CA GLN A 561 5.66 15.79 -11.59
C GLN A 561 4.81 15.83 -12.87
N ALA A 562 5.08 16.77 -13.79
CA ALA A 562 4.42 16.82 -15.09
C ALA A 562 4.72 15.57 -15.93
N VAL A 563 5.96 15.07 -15.89
CA VAL A 563 6.35 13.80 -16.55
C VAL A 563 5.56 12.63 -15.96
N ILE A 564 5.52 12.47 -14.63
CA ILE A 564 4.75 11.38 -13.98
C ILE A 564 3.27 11.47 -14.34
N ASN A 565 2.69 12.66 -14.34
CA ASN A 565 1.28 12.85 -14.69
C ASN A 565 0.99 12.52 -16.16
N SER A 566 1.95 12.70 -17.06
CA SER A 566 1.78 12.39 -18.50
C SER A 566 1.68 10.89 -18.79
N ILE A 567 2.29 10.05 -17.95
CA ILE A 567 2.27 8.58 -18.07
C ILE A 567 1.21 7.91 -17.18
N ARG A 568 0.55 8.68 -16.31
CA ARG A 568 -0.44 8.15 -15.36
C ARG A 568 -1.66 7.63 -16.12
N GLY A 569 -1.99 6.36 -15.90
CA GLY A 569 -3.13 5.69 -16.54
C GLY A 569 -2.90 5.24 -17.98
N ARG A 570 -1.67 5.32 -18.50
CA ARG A 570 -1.29 4.73 -19.80
C ARG A 570 -0.82 3.29 -19.59
N GLU A 571 -1.38 2.37 -20.36
CA GLU A 571 -0.92 0.98 -20.43
C GLU A 571 0.15 0.86 -21.53
N ALA A 572 1.19 0.06 -21.28
CA ALA A 572 2.23 -0.18 -22.27
C ALA A 572 1.70 -1.10 -23.37
N THR A 573 1.88 -0.71 -24.63
CA THR A 573 1.42 -1.48 -25.79
C THR A 573 2.43 -2.54 -26.22
N ASN A 574 3.72 -2.30 -25.97
CA ASN A 574 4.82 -3.18 -26.33
C ASN A 574 5.85 -3.30 -25.19
N GLU A 575 6.77 -4.27 -25.31
CA GLU A 575 7.79 -4.55 -24.29
C GLU A 575 8.73 -3.35 -24.07
N PHE A 576 9.05 -2.60 -25.13
CA PHE A 576 9.90 -1.42 -25.05
C PHE A 576 9.27 -0.31 -24.20
N GLU A 577 7.99 -0.02 -24.41
CA GLU A 577 7.22 0.92 -23.60
C GLU A 577 7.07 0.45 -22.16
N PHE A 578 6.90 -0.86 -21.95
CA PHE A 578 6.82 -1.42 -20.60
C PHE A 578 8.11 -1.17 -19.82
N LEU A 579 9.26 -1.53 -20.41
CA LEU A 579 10.58 -1.31 -19.81
C LEU A 579 10.87 0.20 -19.65
N GLY A 580 10.56 0.99 -20.68
CA GLY A 580 10.79 2.42 -20.70
C GLY A 580 9.93 3.19 -19.70
N PHE A 581 8.63 2.91 -19.58
CA PHE A 581 7.78 3.56 -18.58
C PHE A 581 8.19 3.19 -17.16
N ASN A 582 8.60 1.94 -16.92
CA ASN A 582 9.13 1.56 -15.60
C ASN A 582 10.42 2.32 -15.28
N TYR A 583 11.34 2.42 -16.24
CA TYR A 583 12.54 3.25 -16.11
C TYR A 583 12.21 4.72 -15.81
N ILE A 584 11.31 5.34 -16.57
CA ILE A 584 10.91 6.75 -16.37
C ILE A 584 10.28 6.96 -14.99
N ARG A 585 9.43 6.03 -14.51
CA ARG A 585 8.88 6.10 -13.15
C ARG A 585 9.97 5.99 -12.10
N GLN A 586 10.91 5.05 -12.24
CA GLN A 586 12.05 4.89 -11.34
C GLN A 586 12.91 6.16 -11.30
N GLN A 587 13.29 6.69 -12.46
CA GLN A 587 14.11 7.90 -12.57
C GLN A 587 13.40 9.12 -11.98
N ALA A 588 12.11 9.32 -12.29
CA ALA A 588 11.33 10.42 -11.72
C ALA A 588 11.21 10.28 -10.19
N SER A 589 10.95 9.08 -9.68
CA SER A 589 10.86 8.82 -8.23
C SER A 589 12.17 9.12 -7.49
N LEU A 590 13.31 8.78 -8.09
CA LEU A 590 14.64 9.10 -7.56
C LEU A 590 14.88 10.61 -7.54
N LEU A 591 14.53 11.34 -8.61
CA LEU A 591 14.68 12.80 -8.68
C LEU A 591 13.81 13.52 -7.64
N LEU A 592 12.58 13.05 -7.41
CA LEU A 592 11.71 13.60 -6.36
C LEU A 592 12.24 13.33 -4.95
N LEU A 593 12.92 12.20 -4.74
CA LEU A 593 13.61 11.92 -3.48
C LEU A 593 14.85 12.81 -3.32
N ILE A 594 15.64 13.01 -4.38
CA ILE A 594 16.80 13.91 -4.37
C ILE A 594 16.36 15.35 -4.03
N ASP A 595 15.26 15.85 -4.58
CA ASP A 595 14.67 17.15 -4.20
C ASP A 595 14.41 17.25 -2.67
N LEU A 596 13.84 16.19 -2.06
CA LEU A 596 13.63 16.16 -0.61
C LEU A 596 14.96 16.12 0.17
N ILE A 597 15.96 15.38 -0.31
CA ILE A 597 17.29 15.31 0.32
C ILE A 597 17.95 16.69 0.30
N LEU A 598 17.88 17.40 -0.82
CA LEU A 598 18.43 18.76 -0.96
C LEU A 598 17.74 19.74 -0.01
N LYS A 599 16.40 19.76 0.04
CA LYS A 599 15.63 20.59 0.99
C LYS A 599 15.98 20.27 2.45
N THR A 600 16.20 18.99 2.75
CA THR A 600 16.62 18.54 4.08
C THR A 600 18.00 19.07 4.45
N ASN A 601 18.94 19.06 3.50
CA ASN A 601 20.29 19.62 3.69
C ASN A 601 20.27 21.13 3.92
N GLU A 602 19.33 21.85 3.28
CA GLU A 602 19.07 23.28 3.52
C GLU A 602 18.39 23.55 4.87
N GLY A 603 18.00 22.52 5.62
CA GLY A 603 17.29 22.64 6.90
C GLY A 603 15.81 23.02 6.75
N VAL A 604 15.23 22.85 5.55
CA VAL A 604 13.84 23.22 5.24
C VAL A 604 12.93 22.02 5.43
N ILE A 605 11.83 22.20 6.17
CA ILE A 605 10.76 21.20 6.28
C ILE A 605 9.89 21.30 5.02
N ALA A 606 9.79 20.20 4.26
CA ALA A 606 9.02 20.12 3.04
C ALA A 606 7.51 20.05 3.32
N PHE A 607 6.70 20.54 2.38
CA PHE A 607 5.26 20.48 2.52
C PHE A 607 4.74 19.03 2.50
N GLU A 608 3.64 18.76 3.22
CA GLU A 608 3.02 17.43 3.27
C GLU A 608 2.66 16.84 1.90
N HIS A 609 2.20 17.69 0.97
CA HIS A 609 1.87 17.24 -0.38
C HIS A 609 3.14 16.81 -1.15
N ASP A 610 4.29 17.45 -0.90
CA ASP A 610 5.56 17.06 -1.50
C ASP A 610 6.02 15.71 -0.96
N LYS A 611 5.96 15.53 0.37
CA LYS A 611 6.30 14.27 1.03
C LYS A 611 5.43 13.12 0.52
N ARG A 612 4.10 13.32 0.46
CA ARG A 612 3.16 12.31 -0.05
C ARG A 612 3.39 12.01 -1.53
N SER A 613 3.56 13.02 -2.38
CA SER A 613 3.76 12.79 -3.82
C SER A 613 5.09 12.07 -4.10
N THR A 614 6.14 12.36 -3.33
CA THR A 614 7.40 11.59 -3.42
C THR A 614 7.20 10.15 -2.94
N HIS A 615 6.53 9.92 -1.81
CA HIS A 615 6.19 8.57 -1.35
C HIS A 615 5.44 7.78 -2.43
N ASP A 616 4.37 8.35 -2.99
CA ASP A 616 3.54 7.66 -3.98
C ASP A 616 4.35 7.35 -5.25
N ALA A 617 5.21 8.27 -5.69
CA ALA A 617 6.11 8.04 -6.82
C ALA A 617 7.13 6.91 -6.55
N LEU A 618 7.65 6.80 -5.32
CA LEU A 618 8.55 5.71 -4.93
C LEU A 618 7.85 4.35 -4.96
N VAL A 619 6.61 4.28 -4.48
CA VAL A 619 5.81 3.04 -4.47
C VAL A 619 5.40 2.64 -5.89
N GLU A 620 4.89 3.58 -6.70
CA GLU A 620 4.51 3.35 -8.09
C GLU A 620 5.73 3.05 -8.99
N GLY A 621 6.89 3.62 -8.68
CA GLY A 621 8.12 3.42 -9.45
C GLY A 621 8.82 2.09 -9.20
N GLU A 622 8.48 1.38 -8.11
CA GLU A 622 9.07 0.08 -7.75
C GLU A 622 10.61 0.05 -7.84
N ILE A 623 11.26 1.17 -7.50
CA ILE A 623 12.71 1.28 -7.49
C ILE A 623 13.30 0.32 -6.44
N ASP A 624 14.47 -0.28 -6.68
CA ASP A 624 15.07 -1.17 -5.67
C ASP A 624 15.43 -0.36 -4.40
N PRO A 625 14.96 -0.78 -3.20
CA PRO A 625 15.26 -0.09 -1.94
C PRO A 625 16.75 0.12 -1.68
N ARG A 626 17.62 -0.80 -2.15
CA ARG A 626 19.07 -0.69 -2.00
C ARG A 626 19.64 0.58 -2.64
N ILE A 627 19.04 1.06 -3.75
CA ILE A 627 19.46 2.30 -4.42
C ILE A 627 19.20 3.50 -3.51
N ILE A 628 17.96 3.62 -3.04
CA ILE A 628 17.52 4.71 -2.17
C ILE A 628 18.33 4.74 -0.89
N LEU A 629 18.42 3.60 -0.20
CA LEU A 629 19.12 3.48 1.08
C LEU A 629 20.61 3.79 0.95
N SER A 630 21.24 3.49 -0.19
CA SER A 630 22.65 3.82 -0.43
C SER A 630 22.95 5.33 -0.54
N ILE A 631 21.91 6.17 -0.67
CA ILE A 631 22.04 7.62 -0.78
C ILE A 631 21.75 8.29 0.57
N ILE A 632 20.99 7.63 1.45
CA ILE A 632 20.57 8.19 2.74
C ILE A 632 21.65 7.88 3.80
N PRO A 633 22.16 8.89 4.52
CA PRO A 633 23.14 8.67 5.58
C PRO A 633 22.61 7.72 6.67
N VAL A 634 23.51 7.02 7.37
CA VAL A 634 23.22 6.00 8.40
C VAL A 634 22.57 4.73 7.86
N LEU A 635 21.55 4.84 7.00
CA LEU A 635 20.86 3.70 6.38
C LEU A 635 21.69 3.03 5.28
N SER A 636 22.64 3.76 4.67
CA SER A 636 23.56 3.22 3.67
C SER A 636 24.37 2.02 4.19
N ASN A 637 24.68 1.99 5.49
CA ASN A 637 25.47 0.94 6.12
C ASN A 637 24.70 -0.39 6.26
N GLU A 638 23.37 -0.36 6.14
CA GLU A 638 22.51 -1.55 6.22
C GLU A 638 22.29 -2.22 4.85
N VAL A 639 22.86 -1.64 3.79
CA VAL A 639 22.71 -2.15 2.42
C VAL A 639 23.64 -3.32 2.17
N ILE A 640 23.06 -4.47 1.81
CA ILE A 640 23.76 -5.72 1.54
C ILE A 640 23.81 -5.93 0.04
N GLU A 641 25.02 -6.08 -0.50
CA GLU A 641 25.23 -6.39 -1.91
C GLU A 641 25.25 -7.91 -2.13
N GLY A 642 24.52 -8.38 -3.14
CA GLY A 642 24.58 -9.76 -3.61
C GLY A 642 25.88 -10.03 -4.39
N THR A 643 26.24 -11.31 -4.57
CA THR A 643 27.46 -11.71 -5.30
C THR A 643 27.51 -11.23 -6.76
N GLN A 644 26.34 -11.00 -7.37
CA GLN A 644 26.19 -10.52 -8.75
C GLN A 644 26.11 -8.99 -8.86
N GLY A 645 26.10 -8.27 -7.74
CA GLY A 645 25.90 -6.81 -7.70
C GLY A 645 24.49 -6.36 -8.12
N LEU A 646 24.24 -5.06 -8.03
CA LEU A 646 22.96 -4.46 -8.38
C LEU A 646 22.96 -3.99 -9.85
N TRP A 647 22.03 -4.51 -10.66
CA TRP A 647 21.90 -4.17 -12.09
C TRP A 647 20.69 -3.26 -12.29
N ILE A 648 20.93 -2.04 -12.76
CA ILE A 648 19.91 -1.00 -12.91
C ILE A 648 20.04 -0.30 -14.28
N PRO A 649 18.98 0.34 -14.79
CA PRO A 649 19.07 1.09 -16.03
C PRO A 649 20.20 2.13 -16.00
N GLY A 650 20.95 2.25 -17.10
CA GLY A 650 22.16 3.05 -17.21
C GLY A 650 21.92 4.54 -16.90
N GLY A 651 20.79 5.11 -17.35
CA GLY A 651 20.47 6.49 -17.01
C GLY A 651 20.11 6.70 -15.53
N LEU A 652 19.57 5.67 -14.85
CA LEU A 652 19.35 5.69 -13.40
C LEU A 652 20.69 5.63 -12.66
N LYS A 653 21.62 4.77 -13.11
CA LYS A 653 23.00 4.70 -12.61
C LYS A 653 23.69 6.05 -12.75
N ASP A 654 23.62 6.68 -13.91
CA ASP A 654 24.24 7.97 -14.17
C ASP A 654 23.67 9.06 -13.25
N ALA A 655 22.35 9.06 -13.01
CA ALA A 655 21.72 10.00 -12.07
C ALA A 655 22.24 9.80 -10.63
N VAL A 656 22.31 8.56 -10.15
CA VAL A 656 22.84 8.24 -8.81
C VAL A 656 24.32 8.62 -8.68
N VAL A 657 25.14 8.29 -9.68
CA VAL A 657 26.59 8.59 -9.68
C VAL A 657 26.82 10.11 -9.74
N LYS A 658 26.12 10.84 -10.61
CA LYS A 658 26.20 12.30 -10.68
C LYS A 658 25.80 12.96 -9.36
N PHE A 659 24.75 12.47 -8.72
CA PHE A 659 24.33 12.97 -7.40
C PHE A 659 25.37 12.67 -6.32
N LYS A 660 25.81 11.42 -6.17
CA LYS A 660 26.82 11.02 -5.16
C LYS A 660 28.18 11.71 -5.34
N ALA A 661 28.56 12.06 -6.58
CA ALA A 661 29.80 12.78 -6.85
C ALA A 661 29.79 14.23 -6.31
N GLN A 662 28.62 14.85 -6.25
CA GLN A 662 28.45 16.24 -5.79
C GLN A 662 27.95 16.33 -4.35
N TYR A 663 27.35 15.26 -3.86
CA TYR A 663 26.68 15.22 -2.57
C TYR A 663 27.44 14.36 -1.56
N HIS A 664 27.87 14.98 -0.45
CA HIS A 664 28.49 14.27 0.66
C HIS A 664 27.45 13.95 1.74
N ALA A 665 27.18 12.66 1.96
CA ALA A 665 26.20 12.17 2.92
C ALA A 665 26.39 12.72 4.35
N ASP A 666 27.64 13.00 4.76
CA ASP A 666 27.98 13.49 6.09
C ASP A 666 27.57 14.96 6.34
N SER A 667 27.13 15.69 5.31
CA SER A 667 26.71 17.10 5.43
C SER A 667 25.31 17.30 6.02
N ILE A 668 24.45 16.28 6.02
CA ILE A 668 23.09 16.40 6.57
C ILE A 668 23.13 16.41 8.10
N ASN A 669 22.35 17.30 8.72
CA ASN A 669 21.99 17.16 10.12
C ASN A 669 21.06 15.95 10.33
N GLN A 670 21.59 14.90 10.94
CA GLN A 670 20.91 13.61 11.15
C GLN A 670 19.94 13.60 12.35
N ASP A 671 19.46 14.76 12.80
CA ASP A 671 18.50 14.86 13.90
C ASP A 671 17.14 14.20 13.52
N PRO A 672 16.71 13.13 14.22
CA PRO A 672 15.43 12.47 13.96
C PRO A 672 14.20 13.34 14.23
N GLN A 673 14.32 14.45 14.97
CA GLN A 673 13.22 15.40 15.20
C GLN A 673 13.27 16.61 14.25
N GLY A 674 14.34 16.73 13.47
CA GLY A 674 14.53 17.79 12.50
C GLY A 674 13.95 17.46 11.12
N PRO A 675 14.32 18.25 10.10
CA PRO A 675 13.95 18.02 8.71
C PRO A 675 14.33 16.62 8.20
N TYR A 676 15.40 16.01 8.74
CA TYR A 676 15.82 14.66 8.37
C TYR A 676 14.79 13.59 8.76
N GLY A 677 14.24 13.68 9.97
CA GLY A 677 13.15 12.81 10.42
C GLY A 677 11.86 13.01 9.63
N ASP A 678 11.44 14.27 9.47
CA ASP A 678 10.15 14.61 8.87
C ASP A 678 10.11 14.44 7.34
N ASN A 679 11.12 14.93 6.62
CA ASN A 679 11.15 14.87 5.16
C ASN A 679 11.56 13.50 4.62
N LEU A 680 12.53 12.85 5.27
CA LEU A 680 13.14 11.62 4.76
C LEU A 680 12.67 10.39 5.52
N LEU A 681 12.94 10.29 6.83
CA LEU A 681 12.69 9.04 7.58
C LEU A 681 11.22 8.63 7.53
N GLN A 682 10.26 9.56 7.64
CA GLN A 682 8.84 9.21 7.49
C GLN A 682 8.50 8.71 6.08
N VAL A 683 8.98 9.36 5.02
CA VAL A 683 8.71 8.93 3.63
C VAL A 683 9.30 7.54 3.38
N ILE A 684 10.54 7.32 3.81
CA ILE A 684 11.25 6.04 3.66
C ILE A 684 10.58 4.95 4.51
N LYS A 685 10.11 5.26 5.73
CA LYS A 685 9.38 4.31 6.58
C LYS A 685 8.20 3.69 5.84
N HIS A 686 7.31 4.53 5.31
CA HIS A 686 6.12 4.08 4.59
C HIS A 686 6.49 3.30 3.32
N TYR A 687 7.51 3.77 2.60
CA TYR A 687 8.04 3.10 1.43
C TYR A 687 8.60 1.70 1.76
N LEU A 688 9.41 1.54 2.81
CA LEU A 688 9.95 0.24 3.24
C LEU A 688 8.85 -0.70 3.73
N PHE A 689 7.81 -0.20 4.41
CA PHE A 689 6.63 -1.00 4.75
C PHE A 689 5.90 -1.52 3.50
N SER A 690 5.78 -0.69 2.46
CA SER A 690 5.17 -1.12 1.19
C SER A 690 5.97 -2.25 0.53
N TRP A 691 7.31 -2.16 0.58
CA TRP A 691 8.20 -3.21 0.07
C TRP A 691 8.15 -4.48 0.91
N ARG A 692 8.09 -4.36 2.24
CA ARG A 692 8.00 -5.51 3.15
C ARG A 692 6.75 -6.36 2.92
N ARG A 693 5.65 -5.76 2.44
CA ARG A 693 4.42 -6.49 2.02
C ARG A 693 4.63 -7.34 0.76
N LYS A 694 5.68 -7.07 -0.02
CA LYS A 694 6.05 -7.84 -1.22
C LYS A 694 6.96 -9.04 -0.90
N LYS A 695 7.16 -9.40 0.37
CA LYS A 695 7.87 -10.63 0.75
C LYS A 695 7.16 -11.87 0.19
N GLY A 696 7.90 -12.79 -0.42
CA GLY A 696 7.36 -14.00 -1.02
C GLY A 696 6.83 -13.84 -2.46
N PHE A 697 7.00 -12.67 -3.09
CA PHE A 697 6.73 -12.48 -4.50
C PHE A 697 7.94 -12.92 -5.33
N GLY A 698 7.79 -13.97 -6.14
CA GLY A 698 8.90 -14.58 -6.90
C GLY A 698 9.49 -13.72 -8.05
N SER A 699 8.98 -12.52 -8.28
CA SER A 699 9.45 -11.60 -9.33
C SER A 699 10.61 -10.70 -8.89
N ILE A 700 11.04 -10.76 -7.62
CA ILE A 700 12.06 -9.87 -7.06
C ILE A 700 13.44 -10.51 -7.22
N ALA A 701 14.35 -9.83 -7.93
CA ALA A 701 15.75 -10.23 -8.02
C ALA A 701 16.47 -10.08 -6.67
N ASP A 702 17.35 -11.02 -6.33
CA ASP A 702 18.07 -11.05 -5.04
C ASP A 702 17.15 -10.94 -3.81
N GLU A 703 16.01 -11.63 -3.82
CA GLU A 703 14.97 -11.55 -2.78
C GLU A 703 15.53 -11.52 -1.36
N LYS A 704 16.46 -12.43 -1.03
CA LYS A 704 17.07 -12.53 0.30
C LYS A 704 17.84 -11.27 0.67
N GLN A 705 18.73 -10.78 -0.19
CA GLN A 705 19.55 -9.61 0.08
C GLN A 705 18.70 -8.34 0.17
N VAL A 706 17.71 -8.18 -0.72
CA VAL A 706 16.77 -7.05 -0.71
C VAL A 706 16.03 -7.01 0.62
N PHE A 707 15.42 -8.12 1.05
CA PHE A 707 14.63 -8.14 2.28
C PHE A 707 15.46 -8.11 3.56
N HIS A 708 16.68 -8.64 3.54
CA HIS A 708 17.63 -8.43 4.64
C HIS A 708 17.94 -6.94 4.80
N THR A 709 18.20 -6.22 3.71
CA THR A 709 18.43 -4.77 3.74
C THR A 709 17.18 -3.99 4.14
N VAL A 710 16.01 -4.32 3.61
CA VAL A 710 14.75 -3.65 3.96
C VAL A 710 14.44 -3.82 5.44
N ASP A 711 14.56 -5.03 5.98
CA ASP A 711 14.31 -5.29 7.39
C ASP A 711 15.32 -4.58 8.30
N ALA A 712 16.62 -4.64 7.97
CA ALA A 712 17.68 -3.99 8.74
C ALA A 712 17.53 -2.46 8.73
N ALA A 713 17.29 -1.87 7.55
CA ALA A 713 17.09 -0.43 7.41
C ALA A 713 15.79 0.03 8.07
N LEU A 714 14.69 -0.73 7.96
CA LEU A 714 13.42 -0.40 8.62
C LEU A 714 13.58 -0.44 10.15
N LEU A 715 14.27 -1.46 10.68
CA LEU A 715 14.54 -1.57 12.11
C LEU A 715 15.41 -0.42 12.60
N SER A 716 16.53 -0.14 11.92
CA SER A 716 17.42 0.99 12.23
C SER A 716 16.64 2.31 12.21
N LEU A 717 15.81 2.54 11.19
CA LEU A 717 14.97 3.73 11.06
C LEU A 717 13.98 3.88 12.22
N LEU A 718 13.26 2.81 12.56
CA LEU A 718 12.30 2.84 13.67
C LEU A 718 13.00 3.08 15.02
N LEU A 719 14.18 2.50 15.24
CA LEU A 719 14.98 2.73 16.44
C LEU A 719 15.49 4.18 16.54
N MET A 720 15.89 4.78 15.41
CA MET A 720 16.26 6.20 15.36
C MET A 720 15.07 7.11 15.70
N LEU A 721 13.89 6.86 15.12
CA LEU A 721 12.68 7.63 15.41
C LEU A 721 12.20 7.45 16.86
N ASP A 722 12.43 6.27 17.46
CA ASP A 722 12.01 5.96 18.82
C ASP A 722 12.93 6.55 19.90
N SER A 723 14.21 6.81 19.58
CA SER A 723 15.27 7.19 20.53
C SER A 723 14.93 8.36 21.48
N ASN A 724 14.03 9.28 21.07
CA ASN A 724 13.63 10.46 21.83
C ASN A 724 12.19 10.37 22.40
N THR A 725 11.55 9.21 22.36
CA THR A 725 10.19 9.01 22.90
C THR A 725 10.21 8.65 24.39
N PHE A 726 9.21 9.13 25.16
CA PHE A 726 9.12 8.87 26.61
C PHE A 726 9.01 7.37 26.94
N PRO A 727 9.76 6.82 27.91
CA PRO A 727 9.65 5.42 28.30
C PRO A 727 8.23 5.04 28.72
N GLY A 728 7.76 3.85 28.30
CA GLY A 728 6.40 3.39 28.58
C GLY A 728 5.85 2.42 27.54
N PRO A 729 4.62 1.91 27.76
CA PRO A 729 4.04 0.86 26.94
C PRO A 729 3.69 1.34 25.53
N ALA A 730 3.75 0.43 24.56
CA ALA A 730 3.35 0.71 23.19
C ALA A 730 1.83 0.96 23.08
N ALA A 731 1.42 2.21 22.84
CA ALA A 731 0.03 2.54 22.53
C ALA A 731 -0.34 2.08 21.10
N ALA A 732 -1.61 1.74 20.85
CA ALA A 732 -2.06 1.35 19.52
C ALA A 732 -1.85 2.48 18.51
N GLY A 733 -1.20 2.17 17.38
CA GLY A 733 -0.82 3.15 16.35
C GLY A 733 0.40 4.01 16.72
N SER A 734 1.09 3.73 17.82
CA SER A 734 2.37 4.37 18.14
C SER A 734 3.53 3.76 17.36
N LEU A 735 4.62 4.51 17.24
CA LEU A 735 5.87 4.05 16.62
C LEU A 735 6.42 2.77 17.30
N ARG A 736 6.24 2.63 18.63
CA ARG A 736 6.60 1.40 19.35
C ARG A 736 5.73 0.22 19.00
N ALA A 737 4.44 0.43 18.76
CA ALA A 737 3.56 -0.63 18.28
C ALA A 737 3.96 -1.09 16.87
N GLU A 738 4.35 -0.15 15.99
CA GLU A 738 4.90 -0.47 14.67
C GLU A 738 6.22 -1.27 14.79
N LEU A 739 7.14 -0.86 15.67
CA LEU A 739 8.39 -1.56 15.94
C LEU A 739 8.15 -3.00 16.46
N ASN A 740 7.22 -3.16 17.39
CA ASN A 740 6.83 -4.47 17.91
C ASN A 740 6.21 -5.34 16.81
N ASP A 741 5.33 -4.79 15.97
CA ASP A 741 4.70 -5.51 14.85
C ASP A 741 5.73 -5.95 13.79
N VAL A 742 6.75 -5.12 13.51
CA VAL A 742 7.86 -5.50 12.63
C VAL A 742 8.57 -6.74 13.16
N VAL A 743 8.89 -6.76 14.45
CA VAL A 743 9.60 -7.88 15.06
C VAL A 743 8.72 -9.14 15.13
N ASP A 744 7.44 -8.99 15.47
CA ASP A 744 6.49 -10.11 15.61
C ASP A 744 6.18 -10.80 14.27
N GLN A 745 6.09 -10.04 13.17
CA GLN A 745 5.83 -10.57 11.83
C GLN A 745 7.04 -11.28 11.19
N GLY A 746 8.21 -11.22 11.83
CA GLY A 746 9.42 -11.90 11.39
C GLY A 746 10.40 -10.99 10.65
N VAL A 747 11.66 -11.07 11.08
CA VAL A 747 12.81 -10.34 10.56
C VAL A 747 13.79 -11.35 9.94
N GLU A 748 14.13 -11.16 8.67
CA GLU A 748 15.05 -12.06 7.93
C GLU A 748 16.50 -11.86 8.42
N CYS A 749 16.92 -10.61 8.60
CA CYS A 749 18.25 -10.22 9.05
C CYS A 749 18.46 -10.36 10.58
N PHE A 750 18.31 -11.56 11.13
CA PHE A 750 18.29 -11.76 12.57
C PHE A 750 19.55 -11.34 13.32
N ASP A 751 20.73 -11.77 12.88
CA ASP A 751 21.97 -11.46 13.60
C ASP A 751 22.20 -9.94 13.65
N ARG A 752 21.98 -9.26 12.51
CA ARG A 752 22.05 -7.80 12.44
C ARG A 752 20.97 -7.12 13.28
N ALA A 753 19.75 -7.67 13.32
CA ALA A 753 18.68 -7.13 14.14
C ALA A 753 18.98 -7.22 15.65
N VAL A 754 19.63 -8.31 16.09
CA VAL A 754 20.12 -8.44 17.46
C VAL A 754 21.16 -7.36 17.76
N GLU A 755 22.15 -7.17 16.89
CA GLU A 755 23.17 -6.12 17.04
C GLU A 755 22.55 -4.72 17.16
N LEU A 756 21.59 -4.37 16.28
CA LEU A 756 20.93 -3.07 16.29
C LEU A 756 20.12 -2.83 17.57
N LEU A 757 19.37 -3.85 18.03
CA LEU A 757 18.58 -3.74 19.26
C LEU A 757 19.46 -3.64 20.51
N GLU A 758 20.61 -4.32 20.54
CA GLU A 758 21.59 -4.17 21.62
C GLU A 758 22.27 -2.80 21.60
N GLN A 759 22.67 -2.29 20.43
CA GLN A 759 23.28 -0.96 20.28
C GLN A 759 22.36 0.16 20.77
N HIS A 760 21.06 0.08 20.45
CA HIS A 760 20.05 1.04 20.90
C HIS A 760 19.50 0.74 22.31
N LYS A 761 19.97 -0.32 22.99
CA LYS A 761 19.50 -0.73 24.32
C LYS A 761 17.97 -0.93 24.41
N ARG A 762 17.37 -1.47 23.36
CA ARG A 762 15.93 -1.80 23.28
C ARG A 762 15.73 -3.29 23.56
N LEU A 763 16.04 -3.69 24.78
CA LEU A 763 16.06 -5.08 25.26
C LEU A 763 14.66 -5.71 25.28
N TYR A 764 13.60 -4.94 25.56
CA TYR A 764 12.25 -5.49 25.51
C TYR A 764 11.86 -5.94 24.08
N VAL A 765 12.16 -5.12 23.08
CA VAL A 765 11.92 -5.45 21.67
C VAL A 765 12.79 -6.63 21.23
N LEU A 766 14.04 -6.71 21.71
CA LEU A 766 14.91 -7.88 21.54
C LEU A 766 14.29 -9.16 22.12
N SER A 767 13.68 -9.08 23.29
CA SER A 767 12.97 -10.22 23.87
C SER A 767 11.81 -10.70 22.99
N ARG A 768 11.08 -9.79 22.32
CA ARG A 768 10.05 -10.16 21.34
C ARG A 768 10.64 -10.83 20.10
N LEU A 769 11.80 -10.37 19.63
CA LEU A 769 12.50 -10.99 18.51
C LEU A 769 12.87 -12.44 18.85
N TYR A 770 13.39 -12.69 20.05
CA TYR A 770 13.66 -14.04 20.53
C TYR A 770 12.37 -14.87 20.71
N GLN A 771 11.25 -14.26 21.13
CA GLN A 771 9.96 -14.94 21.21
C GLN A 771 9.46 -15.39 19.82
N SER A 772 9.59 -14.56 18.78
CA SER A 772 9.19 -14.90 17.41
C SER A 772 9.88 -16.17 16.90
N ARG A 773 11.15 -16.38 17.29
CA ARG A 773 11.96 -17.56 16.94
C ARG A 773 11.91 -18.69 17.98
N ARG A 774 11.05 -18.57 19.00
CA ARG A 774 10.89 -19.56 20.10
C ARG A 774 12.17 -19.81 20.89
N MET A 775 13.07 -18.83 20.99
CA MET A 775 14.33 -18.92 21.75
C MET A 775 14.10 -18.61 23.23
N VAL A 776 13.37 -19.49 23.92
CA VAL A 776 12.84 -19.29 25.27
C VAL A 776 13.91 -18.89 26.30
N GLY A 777 15.09 -19.53 26.27
CA GLY A 777 16.19 -19.21 27.20
C GLY A 777 16.72 -17.78 27.05
N GLN A 778 16.83 -17.28 25.82
CA GLN A 778 17.29 -15.92 25.54
C GLN A 778 16.24 -14.86 25.89
N VAL A 779 14.95 -15.19 25.78
CA VAL A 779 13.86 -14.30 26.24
C VAL A 779 13.97 -14.07 27.74
N LEU A 780 14.07 -15.16 28.51
CA LEU A 780 14.13 -15.09 29.96
C LEU A 780 15.44 -14.45 30.45
N SER A 781 16.56 -14.70 29.79
CA SER A 781 17.83 -14.03 30.13
C SER A 781 17.75 -12.53 29.88
N THR A 782 17.10 -12.12 28.78
CA THR A 782 16.88 -10.71 28.46
C THR A 782 15.93 -10.05 29.46
N TRP A 783 14.82 -10.70 29.83
CA TRP A 783 13.90 -10.18 30.86
C TRP A 783 14.55 -10.10 32.24
N ARG A 784 15.39 -11.08 32.59
CA ARG A 784 16.21 -11.02 33.80
C ARG A 784 17.17 -9.83 33.77
N ARG A 785 17.87 -9.60 32.65
CA ARG A 785 18.70 -8.40 32.45
C ARG A 785 17.88 -7.12 32.66
N ILE A 786 16.71 -6.98 32.05
CA ILE A 786 15.85 -5.78 32.20
C ILE A 786 15.42 -5.55 33.67
N LEU A 787 15.15 -6.61 34.43
CA LEU A 787 14.67 -6.51 35.81
C LEU A 787 15.80 -6.34 36.84
N GLU A 788 17.02 -6.80 36.51
CA GLU A 788 18.22 -6.65 37.35
C GLU A 788 19.02 -5.38 37.00
N SER A 789 19.08 -5.00 35.72
CA SER A 789 19.74 -3.81 35.22
C SER A 789 18.72 -2.90 34.51
N SER A 790 18.70 -1.61 34.87
CA SER A 790 17.89 -0.60 34.18
C SER A 790 18.53 -0.20 32.84
N GLU A 791 18.94 -1.19 32.05
CA GLU A 791 19.60 -1.01 30.76
C GLU A 791 18.61 -0.74 29.63
N ASP A 792 17.35 -1.18 29.75
CA ASP A 792 16.32 -0.96 28.72
C ASP A 792 15.82 0.49 28.73
N VAL A 793 16.02 1.18 27.61
CA VAL A 793 15.57 2.57 27.43
C VAL A 793 14.06 2.66 27.16
N GLY A 794 13.46 1.59 26.62
CA GLY A 794 12.05 1.57 26.20
C GLY A 794 11.06 1.59 27.36
N GLY A 795 11.37 0.90 28.46
CA GLY A 795 10.51 0.85 29.65
C GLY A 795 9.14 0.21 29.38
N GLU A 796 9.05 -0.63 28.35
CA GLU A 796 7.78 -1.26 27.93
C GLU A 796 7.36 -2.42 28.87
N LEU A 797 8.32 -2.99 29.61
CA LEU A 797 8.10 -4.05 30.58
C LEU A 797 7.74 -3.48 31.95
N ILE A 798 6.47 -3.11 32.13
CA ILE A 798 5.97 -2.51 33.39
C ILE A 798 5.83 -3.57 34.49
N ASP A 799 4.98 -4.57 34.25
CA ASP A 799 4.70 -5.66 35.20
C ASP A 799 5.62 -6.86 34.95
N GLY A 800 6.92 -6.61 34.79
CA GLY A 800 7.85 -7.62 34.27
C GLY A 800 7.89 -8.92 35.07
N GLU A 801 7.74 -8.87 36.39
CA GLU A 801 7.68 -10.06 37.24
C GLU A 801 6.43 -10.92 36.98
N LEU A 802 5.28 -10.29 36.72
CA LEU A 802 4.04 -10.98 36.36
C LEU A 802 4.13 -11.56 34.95
N ASP A 803 4.73 -10.84 34.01
CA ASP A 803 4.91 -11.33 32.65
C ASP A 803 5.91 -12.49 32.57
N VAL A 804 7.00 -12.44 33.35
CA VAL A 804 7.91 -13.58 33.55
C VAL A 804 7.12 -14.79 34.05
N ARG A 805 6.29 -14.64 35.09
CA ARG A 805 5.45 -15.75 35.59
C ARG A 805 4.54 -16.33 34.49
N ARG A 806 3.80 -15.47 33.77
CA ARG A 806 2.87 -15.90 32.70
C ARG A 806 3.60 -16.62 31.58
N TYR A 807 4.84 -16.22 31.29
CA TYR A 807 5.66 -16.87 30.27
C TYR A 807 6.21 -18.21 30.77
N VAL A 808 6.78 -18.25 31.98
CA VAL A 808 7.37 -19.46 32.58
C VAL A 808 6.34 -20.60 32.74
N THR A 809 5.11 -20.29 33.14
CA THR A 809 4.03 -21.28 33.25
C THR A 809 3.69 -21.99 31.92
N ARG A 810 4.03 -21.38 30.77
CA ARG A 810 3.79 -21.95 29.43
C ARG A 810 5.00 -22.74 28.88
N ILE A 811 6.16 -22.70 29.52
CA ILE A 811 7.40 -23.36 29.10
C ILE A 811 7.35 -24.86 29.44
N LYS A 812 7.89 -25.70 28.56
CA LYS A 812 7.99 -27.16 28.76
C LYS A 812 9.31 -27.62 29.36
N ASP A 813 10.35 -26.80 29.25
CA ASP A 813 11.70 -27.10 29.74
C ASP A 813 11.75 -27.01 31.27
N VAL A 814 12.06 -28.14 31.91
CA VAL A 814 12.06 -28.28 33.37
C VAL A 814 13.20 -27.48 34.00
N GLU A 815 14.38 -27.43 33.38
CA GLU A 815 15.55 -26.76 33.96
C GLU A 815 15.34 -25.25 33.98
N LEU A 816 14.87 -24.68 32.87
CA LEU A 816 14.53 -23.25 32.81
C LEU A 816 13.42 -22.87 33.81
N VAL A 817 12.40 -23.71 33.98
CA VAL A 817 11.33 -23.44 34.97
C VAL A 817 11.88 -23.48 36.40
N LYS A 818 12.80 -24.41 36.72
CA LYS A 818 13.46 -24.47 38.03
C LYS A 818 14.32 -23.23 38.29
N ASP A 819 15.15 -22.86 37.33
CA ASP A 819 16.09 -21.73 37.47
C ASP A 819 15.35 -20.39 37.55
N TYR A 820 14.46 -20.09 36.60
CA TYR A 820 13.73 -18.83 36.59
C TYR A 820 12.59 -18.78 37.61
N GLY A 821 12.01 -19.93 37.98
CA GLY A 821 11.03 -20.03 39.06
C GLY A 821 11.65 -19.73 40.43
N THR A 822 12.85 -20.27 40.72
CA THR A 822 13.58 -19.96 41.97
C THR A 822 14.12 -18.54 41.98
N TRP A 823 14.62 -18.05 40.85
CA TRP A 823 15.01 -16.65 40.71
C TRP A 823 13.83 -15.71 40.99
N LEU A 824 12.65 -15.95 40.40
CA LEU A 824 11.47 -15.12 40.66
C LEU A 824 11.03 -15.24 42.12
N ALA A 825 11.11 -16.42 42.73
CA ALA A 825 10.78 -16.63 44.14
C ALA A 825 11.72 -15.88 45.09
N ASN A 826 13.00 -15.73 44.75
CA ASN A 826 13.94 -14.91 45.54
C ASN A 826 13.63 -13.42 45.47
N ARG A 827 13.18 -12.94 44.30
CA ARG A 827 12.89 -11.53 44.08
C ARG A 827 11.51 -11.14 44.61
N ASN A 828 10.50 -11.93 44.27
CA ASN A 828 9.11 -11.77 44.67
C ASN A 828 8.52 -13.13 45.08
N PRO A 829 8.62 -13.48 46.37
CA PRO A 829 8.14 -14.75 46.92
C PRO A 829 6.70 -15.09 46.52
N SER A 830 5.79 -14.12 46.61
CA SER A 830 4.36 -14.32 46.32
C SER A 830 4.07 -14.76 44.89
N LEU A 831 4.81 -14.25 43.91
CA LEU A 831 4.64 -14.58 42.48
C LEU A 831 5.42 -15.83 42.09
N GLY A 832 6.63 -16.00 42.62
CA GLY A 832 7.46 -17.18 42.37
C GLY A 832 6.82 -18.48 42.87
N VAL A 833 6.23 -18.45 44.08
CA VAL A 833 5.48 -19.58 44.66
C VAL A 833 4.32 -20.03 43.77
N GLN A 834 3.64 -19.08 43.13
CA GLN A 834 2.52 -19.39 42.25
C GLN A 834 2.96 -20.17 41.01
N ILE A 835 4.22 -20.08 40.55
CA ILE A 835 4.74 -20.90 39.44
C ILE A 835 4.73 -22.39 39.83
N PHE A 836 5.16 -22.71 41.05
CA PHE A 836 5.23 -24.09 41.54
C PHE A 836 3.86 -24.64 41.99
N ALA A 837 2.92 -23.75 42.31
CA ALA A 837 1.60 -24.11 42.81
C ALA A 837 0.50 -24.18 41.73
N ASP A 838 0.71 -23.54 40.56
CA ASP A 838 -0.27 -23.46 39.47
C ASP A 838 -0.51 -24.81 38.79
N GLU A 839 -1.76 -25.27 38.82
CA GLU A 839 -2.17 -26.54 38.22
C GLU A 839 -2.22 -26.49 36.68
N ASN A 840 -2.29 -25.29 36.11
CA ASN A 840 -2.29 -25.03 34.68
C ASN A 840 -0.87 -24.92 34.10
N ALA A 841 0.16 -24.92 34.94
CA ALA A 841 1.55 -24.92 34.48
C ALA A 841 1.85 -26.18 33.65
N ARG A 842 2.65 -26.01 32.58
CA ARG A 842 3.06 -27.11 31.70
C ARG A 842 3.99 -28.10 32.39
N VAL A 843 4.84 -27.62 33.29
CA VAL A 843 5.71 -28.42 34.16
C VAL A 843 5.09 -28.43 35.55
N LYS A 844 4.87 -29.61 36.10
CA LYS A 844 4.28 -29.79 37.44
C LYS A 844 5.33 -30.35 38.38
N PHE A 845 5.38 -29.80 39.58
CA PHE A 845 6.26 -30.27 40.65
C PHE A 845 5.41 -30.92 41.73
N THR A 846 5.92 -32.00 42.32
CA THR A 846 5.31 -32.51 43.55
C THR A 846 5.60 -31.52 44.69
N PRO A 847 4.71 -31.40 45.70
CA PRO A 847 4.95 -30.47 46.79
C PRO A 847 6.25 -30.73 47.55
N THR A 848 6.70 -31.99 47.64
CA THR A 848 7.99 -32.37 48.23
C THR A 848 9.17 -31.85 47.42
N GLU A 849 9.18 -32.07 46.10
CA GLU A 849 10.24 -31.58 45.21
C GLU A 849 10.29 -30.05 45.19
N ALA A 850 9.13 -29.38 45.20
CA ALA A 850 9.04 -27.91 45.23
C ALA A 850 9.59 -27.34 46.55
N VAL A 851 9.28 -27.97 47.69
CA VAL A 851 9.80 -27.53 49.00
C VAL A 851 11.32 -27.74 49.09
N GLU A 852 11.86 -28.86 48.63
CA GLU A 852 13.32 -29.10 48.61
C GLU A 852 14.04 -28.06 47.75
N LEU A 853 13.51 -27.80 46.57
CA LEU A 853 14.08 -26.85 45.61
C LEU A 853 13.99 -25.39 46.10
N LEU A 854 12.89 -25.00 46.75
CA LEU A 854 12.77 -23.70 47.39
C LEU A 854 13.68 -23.59 48.62
N LYS A 855 13.83 -24.63 49.44
CA LYS A 855 14.78 -24.61 50.58
C LYS A 855 16.23 -24.41 50.13
N GLU A 856 16.64 -25.05 49.03
CA GLU A 856 17.99 -24.94 48.51
C GLU A 856 18.27 -23.57 47.90
N ARG A 857 17.34 -23.04 47.09
CA ARG A 857 17.60 -21.88 46.23
C ARG A 857 16.85 -20.61 46.59
N ALA A 858 15.74 -20.68 47.33
CA ALA A 858 14.89 -19.54 47.70
C ALA A 858 14.19 -19.72 49.07
N PRO A 859 14.94 -19.72 50.19
CA PRO A 859 14.43 -20.11 51.50
C PRO A 859 13.33 -19.18 52.03
N ALA A 860 13.36 -17.89 51.67
CA ALA A 860 12.35 -16.92 52.06
C ALA A 860 10.95 -17.22 51.48
N ALA A 861 10.89 -17.87 50.31
CA ALA A 861 9.64 -18.21 49.62
C ALA A 861 9.01 -19.52 50.11
N VAL A 862 9.72 -20.31 50.93
CA VAL A 862 9.22 -21.57 51.50
C VAL A 862 7.98 -21.31 52.37
N LYS A 863 8.01 -20.23 53.16
CA LYS A 863 6.86 -19.79 53.98
C LYS A 863 5.61 -19.62 53.11
N ASP A 864 5.70 -18.81 52.06
CA ASP A 864 4.57 -18.47 51.19
C ASP A 864 4.05 -19.71 50.43
N TYR A 865 4.93 -20.65 50.07
CA TYR A 865 4.53 -21.92 49.45
C TYR A 865 3.76 -22.82 50.44
N LEU A 866 4.28 -22.97 51.66
CA LEU A 866 3.61 -23.75 52.72
C LEU A 866 2.26 -23.12 53.10
N GLU A 867 2.17 -21.79 53.19
CA GLU A 867 0.91 -21.07 53.39
C GLU A 867 -0.10 -21.37 52.28
N HIS A 868 0.33 -21.38 51.02
CA HIS A 868 -0.55 -21.73 49.90
C HIS A 868 -1.03 -23.19 49.98
N LEU A 869 -0.16 -24.13 50.37
CA LEU A 869 -0.55 -25.54 50.53
C LEU A 869 -1.56 -25.73 51.67
N VAL A 870 -1.33 -25.10 52.82
CA VAL A 870 -2.15 -25.28 54.02
C VAL A 870 -3.44 -24.48 53.93
N PHE A 871 -3.38 -23.17 53.67
CA PHE A 871 -4.58 -22.31 53.63
C PHE A 871 -5.29 -22.32 52.27
N GLY A 872 -4.55 -22.45 51.17
CA GLY A 872 -5.12 -22.39 49.81
C GLY A 872 -5.67 -23.74 49.34
N LYS A 873 -4.89 -24.82 49.48
CA LYS A 873 -5.27 -26.18 49.04
C LYS A 873 -5.81 -27.09 50.15
N ASN A 874 -5.90 -26.61 51.40
CA ASN A 874 -6.32 -27.40 52.57
C ASN A 874 -5.51 -28.70 52.78
N GLN A 875 -4.23 -28.71 52.39
CA GLN A 875 -3.35 -29.86 52.57
C GLN A 875 -2.72 -29.84 53.97
N ASN A 876 -3.49 -30.30 54.96
CA ASN A 876 -3.12 -30.26 56.39
C ASN A 876 -1.85 -31.04 56.74
N GLN A 877 -1.35 -31.93 55.88
CA GLN A 877 -0.11 -32.69 56.12
C GLN A 877 1.13 -31.79 56.25
N TYR A 878 1.11 -30.60 55.63
CA TYR A 878 2.20 -29.62 55.71
C TYR A 878 2.00 -28.59 56.84
N ALA A 879 0.95 -28.72 57.66
CA ALA A 879 0.68 -27.81 58.76
C ALA A 879 1.80 -27.84 59.81
N ASN A 880 2.36 -29.02 60.13
CA ASN A 880 3.49 -29.14 61.06
C ASN A 880 4.71 -28.33 60.59
N ASP A 881 5.07 -28.44 59.31
CA ASP A 881 6.23 -27.71 58.75
C ASP A 881 6.03 -26.19 58.81
N LEU A 882 4.82 -25.71 58.52
CA LEU A 882 4.46 -24.29 58.60
C LEU A 882 4.43 -23.78 60.04
N ILE A 883 3.89 -24.58 60.96
CA ILE A 883 3.88 -24.31 62.41
C ILE A 883 5.30 -24.16 62.92
N TYR A 884 6.18 -25.11 62.60
CA TYR A 884 7.57 -25.07 63.04
C TYR A 884 8.30 -23.87 62.45
N PHE A 885 8.05 -23.51 61.19
CA PHE A 885 8.62 -22.30 60.59
C PHE A 885 8.21 -21.01 61.33
N TYR A 886 6.90 -20.85 61.64
CA TYR A 886 6.44 -19.70 62.41
C TYR A 886 6.99 -19.71 63.83
N LEU A 887 7.02 -20.87 64.47
CA LEU A 887 7.54 -21.04 65.82
C LEU A 887 9.03 -20.66 65.87
N ASP A 888 9.84 -21.17 64.94
CA ASP A 888 11.27 -20.88 64.85
C ASP A 888 11.51 -19.37 64.72
N THR A 889 10.76 -18.70 63.84
CA THR A 889 10.86 -17.24 63.66
C THR A 889 10.49 -16.48 64.95
N VAL A 890 9.44 -16.93 65.66
CA VAL A 890 8.99 -16.30 66.91
C VAL A 890 9.97 -16.56 68.05
N THR A 891 10.49 -17.79 68.19
CA THR A 891 11.48 -18.14 69.22
C THR A 891 12.80 -17.44 69.00
N GLU A 892 13.26 -17.34 67.75
CA GLU A 892 14.48 -16.60 67.39
C GLU A 892 14.33 -15.11 67.73
N ALA A 893 13.17 -14.51 67.43
CA ALA A 893 12.88 -13.13 67.80
C ALA A 893 12.84 -12.91 69.33
N ILE A 894 12.39 -13.91 70.11
CA ILE A 894 12.35 -13.86 71.58
C ILE A 894 13.76 -14.01 72.19
N ASP A 895 14.59 -14.88 71.64
CA ASP A 895 15.96 -15.13 72.12
C ASP A 895 16.93 -14.02 71.70
N THR A 896 16.63 -13.31 70.62
CA THR A 896 17.45 -12.20 70.12
C THR A 896 17.20 -10.92 70.93
N GLU A 897 18.17 -10.52 71.76
CA GLU A 897 18.07 -9.33 72.64
C GLU A 897 17.77 -8.02 71.89
N SER A 898 18.21 -7.86 70.64
CA SER A 898 18.00 -6.64 69.85
C SER A 898 16.55 -6.41 69.42
N THR A 899 15.72 -7.45 69.39
CA THR A 899 14.32 -7.36 68.91
C THR A 899 13.36 -6.93 70.02
N SER A 900 13.79 -7.01 71.29
CA SER A 900 12.98 -6.79 72.52
C SER A 900 11.61 -7.49 72.54
N ALA A 901 11.42 -8.52 71.70
CA ALA A 901 10.13 -9.19 71.50
C ALA A 901 9.55 -9.72 72.82
N LYS A 902 10.40 -10.24 73.70
CA LYS A 902 10.01 -10.68 75.05
C LYS A 902 9.40 -9.55 75.88
N ASP A 903 10.00 -8.37 75.88
CA ASP A 903 9.52 -7.21 76.64
C ASP A 903 8.25 -6.64 76.02
N ILE A 904 8.15 -6.61 74.69
CA ILE A 904 6.93 -6.22 73.97
C ILE A 904 5.77 -7.15 74.35
N LEU A 905 5.99 -8.47 74.35
CA LEU A 905 4.98 -9.46 74.71
C LEU A 905 4.52 -9.30 76.17
N LEU A 906 5.46 -9.19 77.11
CA LEU A 906 5.12 -8.99 78.52
C LEU A 906 4.39 -7.64 78.74
N THR A 907 4.85 -6.58 78.08
CA THR A 907 4.19 -5.27 78.11
C THR A 907 2.78 -5.32 77.53
N SER A 908 2.53 -6.13 76.50
CA SER A 908 1.19 -6.33 75.95
C SER A 908 0.24 -6.96 76.97
N TYR A 909 0.72 -7.94 77.77
CA TYR A 909 -0.07 -8.55 78.84
C TYR A 909 -0.35 -7.55 79.98
N HIS A 910 0.66 -6.78 80.39
CA HIS A 910 0.50 -5.75 81.42
C HIS A 910 -0.48 -4.65 80.99
N THR A 911 -0.36 -4.19 79.74
CA THR A 911 -1.25 -3.17 79.16
C THR A 911 -2.69 -3.68 79.09
N TYR A 912 -2.91 -4.90 78.61
CA TYR A 912 -4.25 -5.49 78.54
C TYR A 912 -4.88 -5.67 79.92
N ARG A 913 -4.12 -6.16 80.90
CA ARG A 913 -4.59 -6.31 82.29
C ARG A 913 -4.96 -4.98 82.95
N ALA A 914 -4.32 -3.89 82.55
CA ALA A 914 -4.61 -2.55 83.08
C ALA A 914 -5.86 -1.90 82.47
N LEU A 915 -6.47 -2.47 81.41
CA LEU A 915 -7.69 -1.94 80.80
C LEU A 915 -8.89 -2.12 81.73
N LEU A 916 -9.70 -1.06 81.86
CA LEU A 916 -10.97 -1.08 82.60
C LEU A 916 -12.11 -1.62 81.73
N PRO A 917 -13.11 -2.30 82.30
CA PRO A 917 -14.28 -2.76 81.57
C PRO A 917 -15.10 -1.62 80.94
N PRO A 918 -15.74 -1.82 79.76
CA PRO A 918 -15.73 -3.05 78.95
C PRO A 918 -14.44 -3.16 78.12
N LYS A 919 -13.73 -4.28 78.27
CA LYS A 919 -12.50 -4.56 77.51
C LYS A 919 -12.81 -5.43 76.28
N PRO A 920 -12.12 -5.24 75.15
CA PRO A 920 -12.16 -6.20 74.04
C PRO A 920 -11.57 -7.54 74.49
N THR A 921 -11.86 -8.64 73.80
CA THR A 921 -11.17 -9.91 74.10
C THR A 921 -9.68 -9.79 73.76
N TYR A 922 -8.84 -10.57 74.44
CA TYR A 922 -7.39 -10.51 74.21
C TYR A 922 -7.03 -10.76 72.74
N SER A 923 -7.76 -11.65 72.05
CA SER A 923 -7.63 -11.90 70.61
C SER A 923 -7.89 -10.66 69.75
N GLN A 924 -8.90 -9.86 70.07
CA GLN A 924 -9.20 -8.60 69.37
C GLN A 924 -8.15 -7.55 69.70
N PHE A 925 -7.75 -7.46 70.98
CA PHE A 925 -6.71 -6.55 71.42
C PHE A 925 -5.38 -6.74 70.68
N ILE A 926 -4.90 -7.99 70.50
CA ILE A 926 -3.64 -8.25 69.77
C ILE A 926 -3.75 -8.02 68.25
N LEU A 927 -4.95 -8.15 67.68
CA LEU A 927 -5.20 -7.83 66.28
C LEU A 927 -5.22 -6.31 66.07
N ASP A 928 -5.88 -5.57 66.95
CA ASP A 928 -5.97 -4.10 66.88
C ASP A 928 -4.62 -3.43 67.18
N ASN A 929 -3.77 -4.06 68.01
CA ASN A 929 -2.42 -3.59 68.35
C ASN A 929 -1.34 -4.36 67.58
N SER A 930 -1.62 -4.78 66.34
CA SER A 930 -0.66 -5.56 65.57
C SER A 930 0.57 -4.74 65.16
N LEU A 931 1.76 -5.31 65.36
CA LEU A 931 3.01 -4.71 64.88
C LEU A 931 3.28 -5.11 63.42
N PRO A 932 3.90 -4.22 62.62
CA PRO A 932 4.27 -4.53 61.24
C PRO A 932 5.46 -5.51 61.13
N ASP A 933 6.02 -5.95 62.26
CA ASP A 933 7.14 -6.89 62.29
C ASP A 933 6.74 -8.30 61.85
N THR A 934 7.66 -8.97 61.13
CA THR A 934 7.45 -10.31 60.57
C THR A 934 7.16 -11.36 61.65
N TRP A 935 7.83 -11.28 62.81
CA TRP A 935 7.63 -12.22 63.91
C TRP A 935 6.24 -12.06 64.55
N TRP A 936 5.71 -10.83 64.68
CA TRP A 936 4.37 -10.60 65.24
C TRP A 936 3.28 -11.10 64.29
N GLN A 937 3.43 -10.86 63.00
CA GLN A 937 2.53 -11.40 61.98
C GLN A 937 2.55 -12.93 61.94
N ASN A 938 3.74 -13.54 62.00
CA ASN A 938 3.91 -14.99 62.08
C ASN A 938 3.28 -15.54 63.37
N ARG A 939 3.38 -14.83 64.51
CA ARG A 939 2.72 -15.19 65.76
C ARG A 939 1.20 -15.20 65.65
N LEU A 940 0.60 -14.18 65.03
CA LEU A 940 -0.85 -14.13 64.81
C LEU A 940 -1.32 -15.27 63.90
N ARG A 941 -0.55 -15.58 62.83
CA ARG A 941 -0.83 -16.71 61.95
C ARG A 941 -0.65 -18.06 62.65
N LEU A 942 0.36 -18.19 63.49
CA LEU A 942 0.57 -19.35 64.34
C LEU A 942 -0.65 -19.59 65.25
N LEU A 943 -1.10 -18.55 65.98
CA LEU A 943 -2.29 -18.60 66.83
C LEU A 943 -3.56 -18.99 66.06
N GLN A 944 -3.72 -18.45 64.84
CA GLN A 944 -4.84 -18.80 63.96
C GLN A 944 -4.81 -20.29 63.57
N LEU A 945 -3.62 -20.82 63.30
CA LEU A 945 -3.45 -22.18 62.78
C LEU A 945 -3.53 -23.25 63.89
N ILE A 946 -2.91 -23.01 65.06
CA ILE A 946 -3.04 -23.89 66.23
C ILE A 946 -4.44 -23.82 66.85
N GLY A 947 -5.09 -22.64 66.78
CA GLY A 947 -6.47 -22.44 67.21
C GLY A 947 -7.50 -23.03 66.24
N GLY A 948 -7.15 -23.23 64.97
CA GLY A 948 -8.03 -23.81 63.95
C GLY A 948 -8.08 -25.34 63.98
N SER A 949 -8.87 -25.97 63.09
CA SER A 949 -9.07 -27.43 63.04
C SER A 949 -7.91 -28.22 62.40
N SER A 950 -6.69 -27.67 62.38
CA SER A 950 -5.53 -28.32 61.77
C SER A 950 -5.09 -29.54 62.61
N VAL A 951 -4.65 -30.61 61.93
CA VAL A 951 -4.10 -31.81 62.59
C VAL A 951 -2.59 -31.62 62.69
N TYR A 952 -2.09 -31.46 63.92
CA TYR A 952 -0.66 -31.26 64.19
C TYR A 952 -0.24 -32.03 65.45
N ASP A 953 1.08 -32.23 65.61
CA ASP A 953 1.63 -32.91 66.77
C ASP A 953 1.64 -32.00 68.02
N VAL A 954 0.59 -32.13 68.82
CA VAL A 954 0.39 -31.36 70.07
C VAL A 954 1.45 -31.72 71.13
N GLU A 955 1.96 -32.96 71.12
CA GLU A 955 2.97 -33.41 72.08
C GLU A 955 4.33 -32.77 71.78
N ALA A 956 4.80 -32.90 70.53
CA ALA A 956 6.06 -32.31 70.09
C ALA A 956 6.06 -30.77 70.20
N LEU A 957 4.95 -30.12 69.82
CA LEU A 957 4.86 -28.66 69.88
C LEU A 957 4.96 -28.13 71.31
N SER A 958 4.26 -28.74 72.26
CA SER A 958 4.28 -28.22 73.62
C SER A 958 5.62 -28.46 74.32
N ASN A 959 6.29 -29.58 74.03
CA ASN A 959 7.65 -29.82 74.54
C ASN A 959 8.63 -28.72 74.10
N ARG A 960 8.46 -28.16 72.90
CA ARG A 960 9.24 -27.02 72.40
C ARG A 960 8.84 -25.69 73.06
N LEU A 961 7.54 -25.50 73.32
CA LEU A 961 7.00 -24.26 73.88
C LEU A 961 7.08 -24.16 75.42
N ASP A 962 7.33 -25.26 76.14
CA ASP A 962 7.43 -25.28 77.60
C ASP A 962 8.49 -24.29 78.13
N LEU A 963 9.60 -24.12 77.39
CA LEU A 963 10.67 -23.15 77.70
C LEU A 963 10.20 -21.69 77.65
N TYR A 964 9.19 -21.40 76.82
CA TYR A 964 8.64 -20.07 76.58
C TYR A 964 7.25 -19.88 77.21
N SER A 965 6.85 -20.78 78.12
CA SER A 965 5.52 -20.83 78.74
C SER A 965 5.08 -19.53 79.45
N SER A 966 6.04 -18.74 79.94
CA SER A 966 5.78 -17.44 80.58
C SER A 966 5.59 -16.29 79.60
N VAL A 967 6.01 -16.46 78.35
CA VAL A 967 6.03 -15.42 77.31
C VAL A 967 4.94 -15.66 76.26
N LEU A 968 4.64 -16.91 75.91
CA LEU A 968 3.65 -17.30 74.91
C LEU A 968 2.35 -17.85 75.54
N VAL A 969 1.74 -17.04 76.41
CA VAL A 969 0.56 -17.43 77.21
C VAL A 969 -0.65 -17.83 76.35
N PRO A 970 -1.06 -17.07 75.30
CA PRO A 970 -2.15 -17.45 74.41
C PRO A 970 -1.94 -18.80 73.71
N GLU A 971 -0.72 -19.06 73.25
CA GLU A 971 -0.33 -20.30 72.59
C GLU A 971 -0.44 -21.50 73.56
N MET A 972 0.01 -21.31 74.81
CA MET A 972 -0.13 -22.32 75.87
C MET A 972 -1.58 -22.58 76.26
N ILE A 973 -2.46 -21.58 76.22
CA ILE A 973 -3.90 -21.75 76.47
C ILE A 973 -4.52 -22.67 75.42
N VAL A 974 -4.20 -22.46 74.14
CA VAL A 974 -4.71 -23.31 73.04
C VAL A 974 -4.18 -24.74 73.15
N LEU A 975 -2.92 -24.92 73.53
CA LEU A 975 -2.34 -26.26 73.70
C LEU A 975 -2.93 -27.01 74.89
N ALA A 976 -3.08 -26.34 76.03
CA ALA A 976 -3.74 -26.92 77.19
C ALA A 976 -5.18 -27.33 76.87
N ALA A 977 -5.89 -26.51 76.08
CA ALA A 977 -7.22 -26.83 75.60
C ALA A 977 -7.28 -28.07 74.69
N ARG A 978 -6.26 -28.30 73.85
CA ARG A 978 -6.17 -29.47 72.95
C ARG A 978 -5.76 -30.76 73.66
N ARG A 979 -5.18 -30.65 74.87
CA ARG A 979 -4.79 -31.77 75.74
C ARG A 979 -5.84 -32.11 76.79
N ASP A 980 -7.02 -31.51 76.72
CA ASP A 980 -8.07 -31.60 77.74
C ASP A 980 -7.62 -31.12 79.15
N GLU A 981 -6.53 -30.35 79.23
CA GLU A 981 -6.04 -29.70 80.45
C GLU A 981 -6.83 -28.40 80.74
N HIS A 982 -8.16 -28.49 80.79
CA HIS A 982 -9.06 -27.33 80.88
C HIS A 982 -8.79 -26.46 82.12
N GLN A 983 -8.44 -27.07 83.25
CA GLN A 983 -8.12 -26.34 84.48
C GLN A 983 -6.90 -25.43 84.31
N LYS A 984 -5.89 -25.87 83.57
CA LYS A 984 -4.68 -25.08 83.28
C LYS A 984 -4.99 -23.96 82.30
N ALA A 985 -5.79 -24.23 81.27
CA ALA A 985 -6.23 -23.22 80.30
C ALA A 985 -7.05 -22.10 80.98
N LEU A 986 -8.02 -22.44 81.81
CA LEU A 986 -8.83 -21.49 82.57
C LEU A 986 -7.98 -20.70 83.57
N LYS A 987 -7.03 -21.35 84.26
CA LYS A 987 -6.08 -20.66 85.14
C LYS A 987 -5.24 -19.64 84.38
N LEU A 988 -4.76 -19.95 83.18
CA LEU A 988 -3.99 -19.02 82.35
C LEU A 988 -4.86 -17.87 81.79
N LEU A 989 -6.13 -18.11 81.45
CA LEU A 989 -7.05 -17.04 81.05
C LEU A 989 -7.34 -16.06 82.21
N VAL A 990 -7.65 -16.60 83.38
CA VAL A 990 -8.05 -15.83 84.57
C VAL A 990 -6.87 -15.17 85.26
N HIS A 991 -5.82 -15.93 85.60
CA HIS A 991 -4.66 -15.40 86.32
C HIS A 991 -3.55 -14.93 85.39
N GLY A 992 -3.45 -15.43 84.16
CA GLY A 992 -2.42 -15.07 83.18
C GLY A 992 -2.79 -13.85 82.33
N LEU A 993 -3.95 -13.84 81.67
CA LEU A 993 -4.38 -12.70 80.84
C LEU A 993 -5.38 -11.77 81.54
N ALA A 994 -5.98 -12.20 82.66
CA ALA A 994 -7.14 -11.58 83.28
C ALA A 994 -8.35 -11.44 82.34
N ASP A 995 -8.44 -12.27 81.29
CA ASP A 995 -9.51 -12.19 80.29
C ASP A 995 -10.74 -13.01 80.71
N PHE A 996 -11.56 -12.42 81.58
CA PHE A 996 -12.76 -13.04 82.14
C PHE A 996 -13.82 -13.37 81.08
N ASP A 997 -14.02 -12.48 80.11
CA ASP A 997 -14.99 -12.68 79.04
C ASP A 997 -14.61 -13.86 78.14
N THR A 998 -13.33 -13.96 77.78
CA THR A 998 -12.82 -15.11 77.02
C THR A 998 -12.86 -16.41 77.84
N ALA A 999 -12.66 -16.34 79.16
CA ALA A 999 -12.82 -17.51 80.04
C ALA A 999 -14.28 -18.00 80.12
N VAL A 1000 -15.26 -17.11 80.14
CA VAL A 1000 -16.68 -17.48 80.03
C VAL A 1000 -16.98 -18.08 78.66
N ARG A 1001 -16.45 -17.49 77.58
CA ARG A 1001 -16.59 -18.04 76.22
C ARG A 1001 -15.96 -19.42 76.09
N TYR A 1002 -14.84 -19.68 76.77
CA TYR A 1002 -14.20 -20.99 76.84
C TYR A 1002 -15.14 -22.06 77.41
N CYS A 1003 -15.83 -21.76 78.51
CA CYS A 1003 -16.80 -22.67 79.12
C CYS A 1003 -17.99 -22.96 78.20
N LEU A 1004 -18.44 -21.98 77.42
CA LEU A 1004 -19.59 -22.13 76.51
C LEU A 1004 -19.23 -22.89 75.22
N LEU A 1005 -18.12 -22.53 74.58
CA LEU A 1005 -17.77 -22.98 73.22
C LEU A 1005 -16.74 -24.11 73.21
N GLY A 1006 -16.10 -24.42 74.34
CA GLY A 1006 -14.98 -25.32 74.41
C GLY A 1006 -13.67 -24.67 73.97
N GLY A 1007 -12.55 -25.35 74.24
CA GLY A 1007 -11.23 -24.76 74.10
C GLY A 1007 -10.68 -24.65 72.67
N SER A 1008 -11.40 -25.14 71.66
CA SER A 1008 -10.98 -25.21 70.26
C SER A 1008 -11.32 -23.97 69.41
N SER A 1009 -11.93 -22.91 69.98
CA SER A 1009 -12.43 -21.76 69.20
C SER A 1009 -12.07 -20.37 69.78
N ILE A 1010 -11.16 -20.30 70.75
CA ILE A 1010 -10.94 -19.10 71.58
C ILE A 1010 -10.29 -17.94 70.79
N PHE A 1011 -9.31 -18.27 69.94
CA PHE A 1011 -8.49 -17.29 69.21
C PHE A 1011 -8.80 -17.29 67.71
N HIS A 1012 -9.93 -17.85 67.29
CA HIS A 1012 -10.35 -17.85 65.89
C HIS A 1012 -11.29 -16.64 65.61
N PRO A 1013 -11.09 -15.90 64.50
CA PRO A 1013 -11.96 -14.78 64.16
C PRO A 1013 -13.38 -15.29 63.84
N ALA A 1014 -14.40 -14.63 64.40
CA ALA A 1014 -15.81 -15.00 64.24
C ALA A 1014 -16.28 -15.11 62.77
N SER A 1015 -15.58 -14.47 61.82
CA SER A 1015 -15.91 -14.48 60.40
C SER A 1015 -15.48 -15.73 59.61
N ALA A 1016 -14.85 -16.74 60.24
CA ALA A 1016 -14.26 -17.88 59.54
C ALA A 1016 -14.84 -19.27 59.91
N SER A 1017 -16.12 -19.39 60.26
CA SER A 1017 -16.73 -20.70 60.59
C SER A 1017 -17.72 -21.17 59.52
N SER A 1018 -17.25 -22.08 58.65
CA SER A 1018 -18.09 -22.95 57.81
C SER A 1018 -18.16 -24.39 58.33
N ALA A 1019 -17.46 -24.71 59.43
CA ALA A 1019 -17.48 -26.02 60.07
C ALA A 1019 -18.28 -25.99 61.38
N PRO A 1020 -19.18 -26.95 61.64
CA PRO A 1020 -19.88 -27.07 62.92
C PRO A 1020 -18.85 -27.44 63.99
N ILE A 1021 -18.52 -26.49 64.86
CA ILE A 1021 -17.68 -26.74 66.03
C ILE A 1021 -18.49 -27.61 66.99
N ALA A 1022 -17.91 -28.71 67.45
CA ALA A 1022 -18.51 -29.54 68.49
C ALA A 1022 -18.60 -28.72 69.78
N THR A 1023 -19.79 -28.23 70.12
CA THR A 1023 -20.03 -27.57 71.39
C THR A 1023 -19.94 -28.60 72.51
N PRO A 1024 -19.28 -28.28 73.64
CA PRO A 1024 -19.20 -29.20 74.78
C PRO A 1024 -20.60 -29.59 75.25
N SER A 1025 -20.73 -30.81 75.75
CA SER A 1025 -21.97 -31.31 76.33
C SER A 1025 -22.36 -30.48 77.56
N LYS A 1026 -23.64 -30.52 77.93
CA LYS A 1026 -24.14 -29.77 79.09
C LYS A 1026 -23.36 -30.11 80.37
N GLU A 1027 -23.05 -31.39 80.56
CA GLU A 1027 -22.28 -31.91 81.70
C GLU A 1027 -20.84 -31.38 81.71
N GLU A 1028 -20.18 -31.37 80.55
CA GLU A 1028 -18.84 -30.79 80.42
C GLU A 1028 -18.84 -29.27 80.69
N GLN A 1029 -19.87 -28.55 80.23
CA GLN A 1029 -20.04 -27.12 80.50
C GLN A 1029 -20.19 -26.84 82.00
N GLU A 1030 -20.98 -27.65 82.72
CA GLU A 1030 -21.14 -27.55 84.18
C GLU A 1030 -19.78 -27.75 84.90
N VAL A 1031 -18.97 -28.72 84.47
CA VAL A 1031 -17.60 -28.94 84.99
C VAL A 1031 -16.68 -27.76 84.68
N LEU A 1032 -16.72 -27.23 83.46
CA LEU A 1032 -15.91 -26.07 83.06
C LEU A 1032 -16.29 -24.80 83.84
N PHE A 1033 -17.58 -24.55 84.05
CA PHE A 1033 -18.06 -23.44 84.86
C PHE A 1033 -17.69 -23.60 86.34
N SER A 1034 -17.70 -24.83 86.87
CA SER A 1034 -17.18 -25.13 88.21
C SER A 1034 -15.69 -24.81 88.31
N HIS A 1035 -14.86 -25.22 87.34
CA HIS A 1035 -13.44 -24.85 87.32
C HIS A 1035 -13.23 -23.33 87.23
N LEU A 1036 -14.03 -22.63 86.42
CA LEU A 1036 -13.98 -21.17 86.32
C LEU A 1036 -14.32 -20.49 87.65
N LEU A 1037 -15.34 -20.97 88.36
CA LEU A 1037 -15.73 -20.49 89.69
C LEU A 1037 -14.58 -20.67 90.69
N HIS A 1038 -13.92 -21.83 90.70
CA HIS A 1038 -12.73 -22.07 91.53
C HIS A 1038 -11.57 -21.14 91.19
N CYS A 1039 -11.37 -20.80 89.91
CA CYS A 1039 -10.38 -19.81 89.51
C CYS A 1039 -10.75 -18.41 90.02
N TYR A 1040 -12.02 -18.00 89.91
CA TYR A 1040 -12.48 -16.69 90.38
C TYR A 1040 -12.36 -16.56 91.90
N LEU A 1041 -12.70 -17.60 92.67
CA LEU A 1041 -12.56 -17.61 94.13
C LEU A 1041 -11.11 -17.41 94.61
N ASN A 1042 -10.13 -17.72 93.75
CA ASN A 1042 -8.70 -17.59 94.01
C ASN A 1042 -8.09 -16.29 93.46
N LEU A 1043 -8.89 -15.31 93.01
CA LEU A 1043 -8.38 -13.99 92.57
C LEU A 1043 -7.79 -13.19 93.73
N ASP A 1044 -6.60 -12.60 93.56
CA ASP A 1044 -5.89 -11.89 94.63
C ASP A 1044 -6.65 -10.65 95.15
N ASP A 1045 -7.29 -9.90 94.25
CA ASP A 1045 -8.09 -8.73 94.58
C ASP A 1045 -9.47 -9.13 95.13
N LYS A 1046 -9.76 -8.72 96.37
CA LYS A 1046 -11.01 -9.06 97.08
C LYS A 1046 -12.24 -8.42 96.46
N GLU A 1047 -12.12 -7.20 95.93
CA GLU A 1047 -13.25 -6.48 95.35
C GLU A 1047 -13.58 -7.07 93.97
N GLN A 1048 -12.56 -7.27 93.13
CA GLN A 1048 -12.71 -7.95 91.84
C GLN A 1048 -13.20 -9.39 92.00
N ARG A 1049 -12.73 -10.12 93.02
CA ARG A 1049 -13.21 -11.47 93.35
C ARG A 1049 -14.72 -11.48 93.63
N LEU A 1050 -15.19 -10.54 94.45
CA LEU A 1050 -16.61 -10.44 94.78
C LEU A 1050 -17.45 -10.10 93.54
N GLU A 1051 -17.02 -9.09 92.76
CA GLU A 1051 -17.72 -8.64 91.56
C GLU A 1051 -17.83 -9.75 90.50
N ARG A 1052 -16.72 -10.43 90.17
CA ARG A 1052 -16.71 -11.46 89.12
C ARG A 1052 -17.45 -12.73 89.52
N VAL A 1053 -17.38 -13.13 90.79
CA VAL A 1053 -18.17 -14.28 91.28
C VAL A 1053 -19.66 -13.96 91.30
N ALA A 1054 -20.05 -12.75 91.72
CA ALA A 1054 -21.44 -12.30 91.66
C ALA A 1054 -21.96 -12.26 90.21
N GLU A 1055 -21.21 -11.65 89.29
CA GLU A 1055 -21.58 -11.58 87.87
C GLU A 1055 -21.72 -12.97 87.23
N LEU A 1056 -20.79 -13.88 87.51
CA LEU A 1056 -20.81 -15.24 86.96
C LEU A 1056 -22.06 -16.01 87.43
N LEU A 1057 -22.38 -15.94 88.72
CA LEU A 1057 -23.53 -16.63 89.29
C LEU A 1057 -24.86 -16.00 88.85
N GLU A 1058 -24.93 -14.67 88.75
CA GLU A 1058 -26.13 -13.98 88.27
C GLU A 1058 -26.45 -14.34 86.81
N ARG A 1059 -25.45 -14.30 85.92
CA ARG A 1059 -25.64 -14.51 84.47
C ARG A 1059 -25.69 -15.97 84.07
N PHE A 1060 -24.89 -16.83 84.71
CA PHE A 1060 -24.70 -18.24 84.34
C PHE A 1060 -25.15 -19.22 85.43
N GLY A 1061 -25.96 -18.76 86.38
CA GLY A 1061 -26.47 -19.56 87.50
C GLY A 1061 -27.20 -20.86 87.12
N SER A 1062 -27.68 -20.98 85.87
CA SER A 1062 -28.27 -22.22 85.34
C SER A 1062 -27.30 -23.39 85.23
N TRP A 1063 -26.00 -23.11 85.15
CA TRP A 1063 -24.91 -24.09 84.98
C TRP A 1063 -24.30 -24.56 86.30
N PHE A 1064 -24.84 -24.10 87.43
CA PHE A 1064 -24.35 -24.43 88.76
C PHE A 1064 -25.41 -25.14 89.59
N ASP A 1065 -24.98 -26.12 90.37
CA ASP A 1065 -25.78 -26.63 91.48
C ASP A 1065 -25.70 -25.67 92.68
N VAL A 1066 -26.87 -25.20 93.11
CA VAL A 1066 -27.04 -24.30 94.26
C VAL A 1066 -26.46 -24.91 95.53
N ALA A 1067 -26.59 -26.24 95.69
CA ALA A 1067 -26.10 -26.95 96.86
C ALA A 1067 -24.56 -26.97 96.93
N GLU A 1068 -23.89 -26.96 95.78
CA GLU A 1068 -22.42 -26.98 95.67
C GLU A 1068 -21.80 -25.58 95.75
N VAL A 1069 -22.50 -24.56 95.22
CA VAL A 1069 -21.98 -23.18 95.19
C VAL A 1069 -22.08 -22.49 96.55
N LEU A 1070 -23.21 -22.63 97.27
CA LEU A 1070 -23.43 -21.89 98.53
C LEU A 1070 -22.35 -22.14 99.60
N PRO A 1071 -21.82 -23.37 99.80
CA PRO A 1071 -20.72 -23.61 100.72
C PRO A 1071 -19.39 -22.96 100.31
N LEU A 1072 -19.18 -22.70 99.02
CA LEU A 1072 -17.95 -22.12 98.48
C LEU A 1072 -17.90 -20.59 98.65
N LEU A 1073 -19.05 -19.93 98.85
CA LEU A 1073 -19.14 -18.49 99.07
C LEU A 1073 -18.69 -18.11 100.48
N SER A 1074 -17.95 -17.01 100.60
CA SER A 1074 -17.52 -16.52 101.92
C SER A 1074 -18.71 -15.98 102.72
N GLN A 1075 -18.80 -16.35 104.00
CA GLN A 1075 -19.80 -15.79 104.93
C GLN A 1075 -19.68 -14.27 105.14
N SER A 1076 -18.57 -13.66 104.70
CA SER A 1076 -18.32 -12.23 104.81
C SER A 1076 -18.91 -11.38 103.67
N TRP A 1077 -19.49 -12.01 102.64
CA TRP A 1077 -20.00 -11.30 101.47
C TRP A 1077 -21.46 -10.81 101.64
N PRO A 1078 -21.80 -9.60 101.17
CA PRO A 1078 -23.17 -9.09 101.28
C PRO A 1078 -24.12 -9.89 100.39
N LEU A 1079 -25.23 -10.37 100.97
CA LEU A 1079 -26.22 -11.20 100.28
C LEU A 1079 -26.86 -10.48 99.08
N ASP A 1080 -26.94 -9.14 99.11
CA ASP A 1080 -27.53 -8.31 98.06
C ASP A 1080 -26.91 -8.55 96.69
N HIS A 1081 -25.61 -8.86 96.61
CA HIS A 1081 -24.90 -9.13 95.36
C HIS A 1081 -25.28 -10.48 94.73
N PHE A 1082 -25.83 -11.42 95.51
CA PHE A 1082 -26.24 -12.74 95.05
C PHE A 1082 -27.77 -12.91 95.01
N GLY A 1083 -28.53 -11.86 95.35
CA GLY A 1083 -29.98 -11.92 95.46
C GLY A 1083 -30.67 -12.36 94.16
N ALA A 1084 -30.22 -11.84 93.01
CA ALA A 1084 -30.74 -12.22 91.70
C ALA A 1084 -30.46 -13.69 91.36
N PHE A 1085 -29.26 -14.20 91.67
CA PHE A 1085 -28.92 -15.62 91.52
C PHE A 1085 -29.80 -16.51 92.39
N ILE A 1086 -29.93 -16.19 93.69
CA ILE A 1086 -30.74 -17.00 94.63
C ILE A 1086 -32.22 -16.97 94.23
N ALA A 1087 -32.76 -15.81 93.84
CA ALA A 1087 -34.14 -15.68 93.39
C ALA A 1087 -34.39 -16.50 92.10
N SER A 1088 -33.47 -16.43 91.13
CA SER A 1088 -33.51 -17.21 89.89
C SER A 1088 -33.38 -18.70 90.16
N ALA A 1089 -32.45 -19.10 91.03
CA ALA A 1089 -32.23 -20.49 91.43
C ALA A 1089 -33.45 -21.08 92.15
N MET A 1090 -34.02 -20.37 93.14
CA MET A 1090 -35.25 -20.80 93.82
C MET A 1090 -36.45 -20.83 92.86
N GLY A 1091 -36.56 -19.83 91.98
CA GLY A 1091 -37.59 -19.78 90.95
C GLY A 1091 -37.51 -20.97 90.00
N ARG A 1092 -36.30 -21.33 89.56
CA ARG A 1092 -36.04 -22.52 88.74
C ARG A 1092 -36.37 -23.81 89.48
N LEU A 1093 -35.95 -23.97 90.74
CA LEU A 1093 -36.32 -25.14 91.54
C LEU A 1093 -37.84 -25.28 91.72
N VAL A 1094 -38.54 -24.16 91.91
CA VAL A 1094 -40.02 -24.14 91.97
C VAL A 1094 -40.62 -24.46 90.60
N SER A 1095 -40.06 -23.95 89.51
CA SER A 1095 -40.49 -24.23 88.14
C SER A 1095 -40.28 -25.70 87.79
N GLU A 1096 -39.11 -26.28 88.04
CA GLU A 1096 -38.80 -27.70 87.85
C GLU A 1096 -39.73 -28.58 88.69
N ARG A 1097 -40.04 -28.18 89.94
CA ARG A 1097 -41.06 -28.85 90.74
C ARG A 1097 -42.44 -28.79 90.10
N ASN A 1098 -42.85 -27.63 89.60
CA ASN A 1098 -44.17 -27.47 88.97
C ASN A 1098 -44.24 -28.21 87.63
N GLU A 1099 -43.17 -28.19 86.84
CA GLU A 1099 -43.04 -28.92 85.59
C GLU A 1099 -43.08 -30.42 85.83
N THR A 1100 -42.33 -30.94 86.81
CA THR A 1100 -42.43 -32.36 87.20
C THR A 1100 -43.83 -32.74 87.67
N VAL A 1101 -44.55 -31.85 88.36
CA VAL A 1101 -45.97 -32.05 88.71
C VAL A 1101 -46.87 -32.08 87.47
N ILE A 1102 -46.66 -31.19 86.50
CA ILE A 1102 -47.42 -31.16 85.24
C ILE A 1102 -47.10 -32.37 84.38
N VAL A 1103 -45.83 -32.73 84.21
CA VAL A 1103 -45.36 -33.92 83.49
C VAL A 1103 -45.96 -35.17 84.15
N ARG A 1104 -45.96 -35.25 85.48
CA ARG A 1104 -46.62 -36.34 86.21
C ARG A 1104 -48.13 -36.38 85.93
N ALA A 1105 -48.80 -35.24 85.87
CA ALA A 1105 -50.24 -35.16 85.57
C ALA A 1105 -50.55 -35.52 84.10
N LEU A 1106 -49.73 -35.06 83.15
CA LEU A 1106 -49.84 -35.38 81.72
C LEU A 1106 -49.55 -36.86 81.46
N ALA A 1107 -48.50 -37.42 82.07
CA ALA A 1107 -48.22 -38.86 82.02
C ALA A 1107 -49.38 -39.66 82.64
N GLY A 1108 -49.96 -39.17 83.74
CA GLY A 1108 -51.19 -39.73 84.31
C GLY A 1108 -52.37 -39.72 83.33
N SER A 1109 -52.60 -38.61 82.64
CA SER A 1109 -53.67 -38.48 81.63
C SER A 1109 -53.40 -39.34 80.39
N GLN A 1110 -52.16 -39.41 79.91
CA GLN A 1110 -51.78 -40.28 78.81
C GLN A 1110 -52.00 -41.75 79.18
N ASN A 1111 -51.63 -42.15 80.39
CA ASN A 1111 -51.87 -43.50 80.89
C ASN A 1111 -53.37 -43.80 80.95
N LEU A 1112 -54.19 -42.83 81.36
CA LEU A 1112 -55.65 -42.96 81.36
C LEU A 1112 -56.22 -43.11 79.94
N ARG A 1113 -55.71 -42.33 78.97
CA ARG A 1113 -56.11 -42.42 77.57
C ARG A 1113 -55.72 -43.77 76.96
N TYR A 1114 -54.50 -44.24 77.21
CA TYR A 1114 -54.07 -45.58 76.81
C TYR A 1114 -54.94 -46.66 77.46
N ALA A 1115 -55.31 -46.52 78.74
CA ALA A 1115 -56.23 -47.45 79.38
C ALA A 1115 -57.61 -47.49 78.69
N VAL A 1116 -58.16 -46.33 78.31
CA VAL A 1116 -59.42 -46.25 77.54
C VAL A 1116 -59.27 -46.87 76.14
N ASP A 1117 -58.20 -46.54 75.41
CA ASP A 1117 -57.93 -47.11 74.08
C ASP A 1117 -57.77 -48.64 74.15
N VAL A 1118 -57.18 -49.16 75.23
CA VAL A 1118 -57.08 -50.60 75.48
C VAL A 1118 -58.46 -51.20 75.77
N VAL A 1119 -59.30 -50.55 76.57
CA VAL A 1119 -60.69 -51.01 76.81
C VAL A 1119 -61.51 -50.99 75.52
N GLU A 1120 -61.45 -49.93 74.72
CA GLU A 1120 -62.14 -49.86 73.42
C GLU A 1120 -61.64 -50.94 72.45
N LYS A 1121 -60.35 -51.26 72.45
CA LYS A 1121 -59.80 -52.37 71.66
C LYS A 1121 -60.28 -53.73 72.15
N ILE A 1122 -60.33 -53.95 73.47
CA ILE A 1122 -60.87 -55.18 74.08
C ILE A 1122 -62.36 -55.32 73.73
N GLU A 1123 -63.15 -54.23 73.77
CA GLU A 1123 -64.56 -54.24 73.37
C GLU A 1123 -64.74 -54.50 71.86
N LYS A 1124 -63.87 -53.95 71.00
CA LYS A 1124 -63.92 -54.15 69.53
C LYS A 1124 -63.52 -55.56 69.11
N GLU A 1125 -62.54 -56.17 69.75
CA GLU A 1125 -62.07 -57.51 69.37
C GLU A 1125 -63.07 -58.59 69.81
N GLY A 1126 -63.89 -58.32 70.84
CA GLY A 1126 -64.91 -59.23 71.35
C GLY A 1126 -64.30 -60.50 71.98
N ALA A 1127 -65.04 -61.17 72.88
CA ALA A 1127 -64.52 -62.36 73.53
C ALA A 1127 -64.54 -63.57 72.58
N THR A 1128 -63.36 -64.07 72.19
CA THR A 1128 -63.21 -65.32 71.44
C THR A 1128 -63.19 -66.52 72.39
N TRP A 1129 -64.09 -67.47 72.17
CA TRP A 1129 -64.14 -68.74 72.91
C TRP A 1129 -63.35 -69.81 72.14
N GLU A 1130 -62.30 -70.36 72.73
CA GLU A 1130 -61.51 -71.44 72.13
C GLU A 1130 -62.10 -72.84 72.47
N SER A 1131 -62.44 -73.62 71.44
CA SER A 1131 -62.82 -75.03 71.54
C SER A 1131 -61.59 -75.93 71.34
N VAL A 1132 -61.11 -76.55 72.40
CA VAL A 1132 -59.99 -77.52 72.38
C VAL A 1132 -60.40 -78.83 71.70
N LYS A 1133 -59.75 -79.21 70.59
CA LYS A 1133 -59.88 -80.55 69.96
C LYS A 1133 -58.68 -81.45 70.30
N LYS A 1134 -59.01 -82.64 70.80
CA LYS A 1134 -58.14 -83.78 71.13
C LYS A 1134 -57.41 -84.32 69.89
N ASP A 1135 -56.10 -84.55 70.01
CA ASP A 1135 -55.37 -85.53 69.22
C ASP A 1135 -54.93 -86.73 70.09
N SER A 1136 -55.30 -87.91 69.61
CA SER A 1136 -54.81 -89.25 69.98
C SER A 1136 -53.63 -89.63 69.04
N GLY A 1137 -52.52 -90.26 69.43
CA GLY A 1137 -52.06 -90.80 70.71
C GLY A 1137 -50.72 -91.56 70.58
N VAL A 1138 -50.16 -91.89 71.75
CA VAL A 1138 -49.36 -93.09 72.17
C VAL A 1138 -48.09 -93.50 71.39
N ALA A 1139 -46.91 -93.21 71.95
CA ALA A 1139 -46.04 -94.13 72.71
C ALA A 1139 -44.90 -93.34 73.36
#